data_AF-A0A3A6IDE0-F1
#
_entry.id   AF-A0A3A6IDE0-F1
#
_cell.length_a   1.000
_cell.length_b   1.000
_cell.length_c   1.000
_cell.angle_alpha   90.00
_cell.angle_beta   90.00
_cell.angle_gamma   90.00
#
_symmetry.space_group_name_H-M   'P 1'
#
loop_
_entity.id
_entity.type
_entity.pdbx_description
1 polymer ?
#
loop_
_entity_poly.entity_id
_entity_poly.type
_entity_poly.pdbx_seq_one_letter_code
_entity_poly.pdbx_strand_id
1 'polypeptide(L)'
;MVPRYTSPPARNTSEWMEAFGKNPRLAPVEKIAGDLSYATGKLFRLDGEGNRTEITKHPFLTFMERPNPLVEFTASAIWKLFQEYLLLKGEAYLLIERYSDGMPAEFWPVPVQWVQQIPYQGSPFYVIRTAGGMIMEVPVDDMFVMKDLNPVDPYRRGLGQAEAVADEAELDEYAAKFQKNFFWNGATPDTVVIIPGADDKQINRFREKWDEKFKGFMKAHGIAVLSGPRDGTQPTVTKLADNMKDMDMVNGRTFTRDAIMEHFGMPREIMGITQNSNRATADAAQYIYAKNVLWPRLMQRQDAINLQIIPYFGDDLKWEYDNIIPKNEERDKAVAMEGWMNGLLTKNESKELLDLETNDKGNIYKVNFADMFVNADEDLVEVSSHMANMQYIEDSTPLEEDRDQIEITPDESMDDEEIILHKAMEIKARRVQAAARSLEAAKREQGRKFELAVYKYLRNQSNQIRSSLLGTQKAAGDIWEMLNMTQEEFEALAPVQQEKLASQFADQLLDWNKEEDILESILAPLWSETYSKGAEQAQNLYRLNAIQQPALVSTARLKGGQRITRVTQTTKDTVKDIITKGLQEGKNKQTLTDEIVLAMNTSDERARLIAAQECNTSLLAGNFDMAKSGGFQSKTWHITDPAKARDTHRDLNGKTVRIDEPFITTAGNKLMMPCDPECGKAEEVVNCHCFLTYS
;
A
#
# COMPACT_ATOMS: atom_id res chain seq x y z
N MET A 1 10.74 -44.40 -2.48
CA MET A 1 11.21 -43.99 -1.13
C MET A 1 12.36 -43.04 -1.35
N VAL A 2 12.10 -41.74 -1.30
CA VAL A 2 13.12 -40.71 -1.55
C VAL A 2 14.06 -40.67 -0.32
N PRO A 3 15.40 -40.64 -0.48
CA PRO A 3 16.33 -40.65 0.65
C PRO A 3 16.07 -39.45 1.58
N ARG A 4 16.18 -39.66 2.91
CA ARG A 4 15.99 -38.66 3.98
C ARG A 4 16.86 -37.38 3.89
N TYR A 5 17.68 -37.24 2.85
CA TYR A 5 18.67 -36.17 2.68
C TYR A 5 18.48 -35.34 1.40
N THR A 6 17.45 -35.58 0.58
CA THR A 6 17.26 -34.81 -0.67
C THR A 6 16.30 -33.63 -0.53
N SER A 7 15.61 -33.51 0.60
CA SER A 7 14.69 -32.40 0.90
C SER A 7 14.84 -32.00 2.37
N PRO A 8 14.78 -30.70 2.71
CA PRO A 8 14.69 -30.25 4.10
C PRO A 8 13.55 -30.99 4.83
N PRO A 9 13.72 -31.35 6.11
CA PRO A 9 12.68 -32.05 6.85
C PRO A 9 11.48 -31.12 7.08
N ALA A 10 10.33 -31.42 6.49
CA ALA A 10 9.09 -30.68 6.73
C ALA A 10 8.54 -30.96 8.13
N ARG A 11 8.07 -29.91 8.82
CA ARG A 11 7.49 -30.03 10.16
C ARG A 11 6.19 -30.81 10.22
N ASN A 12 6.11 -31.72 11.19
CA ASN A 12 4.86 -32.39 11.56
C ASN A 12 3.98 -31.50 12.48
N THR A 13 2.80 -31.98 12.84
CA THR A 13 1.83 -31.19 13.62
C THR A 13 2.32 -30.77 15.00
N SER A 14 3.02 -31.65 15.71
CA SER A 14 3.59 -31.33 17.02
C SER A 14 4.73 -30.32 16.90
N GLU A 15 5.57 -30.44 15.87
CA GLU A 15 6.68 -29.51 15.61
C GLU A 15 6.17 -28.10 15.27
N TRP A 16 5.05 -27.99 14.57
CA TRP A 16 4.37 -26.71 14.32
C TRP A 16 3.87 -26.03 15.59
N MET A 17 3.24 -26.80 16.50
CA MET A 17 2.79 -26.28 17.79
C MET A 17 3.97 -25.82 18.66
N GLU A 18 5.07 -26.57 18.66
CA GLU A 18 6.27 -26.15 19.38
C GLU A 18 6.95 -24.93 18.76
N ALA A 19 6.89 -24.80 17.43
CA ALA A 19 7.47 -23.68 16.71
C ALA A 19 6.75 -22.36 17.01
N PHE A 20 5.43 -22.39 17.25
CA PHE A 20 4.65 -21.21 17.63
C PHE A 20 5.28 -20.48 18.83
N GLY A 21 5.70 -21.21 19.87
CA GLY A 21 6.36 -20.62 21.04
C GLY A 21 7.84 -20.27 20.86
N LYS A 22 8.49 -20.68 19.77
CA LYS A 22 9.95 -20.55 19.56
C LYS A 22 10.31 -19.60 18.43
N ASN A 23 9.42 -19.41 17.45
CA ASN A 23 9.68 -18.65 16.23
C ASN A 23 8.87 -17.35 16.20
N PRO A 24 9.52 -16.17 16.29
CA PRO A 24 8.83 -14.89 16.31
C PRO A 24 8.09 -14.57 15.00
N ARG A 25 8.35 -15.31 13.91
CA ARG A 25 7.62 -15.13 12.64
C ARG A 25 6.17 -15.60 12.68
N LEU A 26 5.79 -16.35 13.71
CA LEU A 26 4.40 -16.75 13.94
C LEU A 26 3.64 -15.77 14.84
N ALA A 27 4.25 -14.65 15.24
CA ALA A 27 3.56 -13.57 15.97
C ALA A 27 2.27 -13.05 15.29
N PRO A 28 2.12 -13.02 13.95
CA PRO A 28 0.84 -12.75 13.29
C PRO A 28 -0.31 -13.62 13.79
N VAL A 29 -0.06 -14.91 14.03
CA VAL A 29 -1.07 -15.85 14.53
C VAL A 29 -1.53 -15.46 15.92
N GLU A 30 -0.59 -15.15 16.82
CA GLU A 30 -0.91 -14.70 18.18
C GLU A 30 -1.68 -13.38 18.16
N LYS A 31 -1.28 -12.44 17.29
CA LYS A 31 -1.93 -11.12 17.18
C LYS A 31 -3.37 -11.24 16.70
N ILE A 32 -3.62 -11.99 15.62
CA ILE A 32 -4.96 -12.23 15.09
C ILE A 32 -5.83 -12.94 16.14
N ALA A 33 -5.31 -14.01 16.75
CA ALA A 33 -6.05 -14.76 17.76
C ALA A 33 -6.38 -13.90 19.00
N GLY A 34 -5.41 -13.09 19.45
CA GLY A 34 -5.60 -12.15 20.56
C GLY A 34 -6.66 -11.10 20.27
N ASP A 35 -6.64 -10.47 19.09
CA ASP A 35 -7.62 -9.45 18.71
C ASP A 35 -9.04 -10.05 18.55
N LEU A 36 -9.16 -11.28 18.06
CA LEU A 36 -10.44 -12.01 17.94
C LEU A 36 -10.97 -12.59 19.25
N SER A 37 -10.16 -12.63 20.31
CA SER A 37 -10.52 -13.27 21.58
C SER A 37 -11.51 -12.45 22.41
N TYR A 38 -11.51 -11.13 22.23
CA TYR A 38 -12.36 -10.18 22.94
C TYR A 38 -13.60 -9.77 22.15
N ALA A 39 -13.84 -10.39 20.98
CA ALA A 39 -14.99 -10.07 20.16
C ALA A 39 -16.29 -10.40 20.91
N THR A 40 -17.14 -9.39 21.08
CA THR A 40 -18.47 -9.50 21.69
C THR A 40 -19.54 -9.68 20.64
N GLY A 41 -20.69 -10.17 21.05
CA GLY A 41 -21.83 -10.34 20.17
C GLY A 41 -23.14 -10.34 20.94
N LYS A 42 -24.23 -10.43 20.18
CA LYS A 42 -25.60 -10.33 20.66
C LYS A 42 -26.40 -11.54 20.21
N LEU A 43 -27.33 -11.94 21.07
CA LEU A 43 -28.28 -13.00 20.77
C LEU A 43 -29.60 -12.37 20.34
N PHE A 44 -30.12 -12.79 19.20
CA PHE A 44 -31.41 -12.35 18.68
C PHE A 44 -32.39 -13.51 18.64
N ARG A 45 -33.66 -13.22 18.92
CA ARG A 45 -34.78 -14.09 18.57
C ARG A 45 -35.44 -13.60 17.29
N LEU A 46 -35.65 -14.52 16.37
CA LEU A 46 -36.32 -14.32 15.10
C LEU A 46 -37.78 -14.75 15.24
N ASP A 47 -38.72 -13.86 14.93
CA ASP A 47 -40.12 -14.25 14.78
C ASP A 47 -40.39 -14.82 13.36
N GLY A 48 -41.58 -15.40 13.16
CA GLY A 48 -41.98 -15.97 11.86
C GLY A 48 -42.13 -14.95 10.72
N GLU A 49 -42.07 -13.65 11.02
CA GLU A 49 -42.13 -12.55 10.06
C GLU A 49 -40.74 -11.94 9.76
N GLY A 50 -39.70 -12.42 10.47
CA GLY A 50 -38.31 -11.99 10.30
C GLY A 50 -37.88 -10.79 11.16
N ASN A 51 -38.73 -10.31 12.07
CA ASN A 51 -38.35 -9.28 13.03
C ASN A 51 -37.39 -9.86 14.08
N ARG A 52 -36.43 -9.03 14.48
CA ARG A 52 -35.34 -9.42 15.38
C ARG A 52 -35.51 -8.73 16.72
N THR A 53 -35.53 -9.51 17.80
CA THR A 53 -35.56 -9.00 19.16
C THR A 53 -34.28 -9.39 19.90
N GLU A 54 -33.55 -8.40 20.43
CA GLU A 54 -32.31 -8.65 21.19
C GLU A 54 -32.65 -9.27 22.55
N ILE A 55 -31.99 -10.38 22.87
CA ILE A 55 -32.09 -11.07 24.16
C ILE A 55 -30.82 -10.77 24.95
N THR A 56 -30.99 -10.21 26.16
CA THR A 56 -29.89 -9.85 27.06
C THR A 56 -29.64 -10.87 28.17
N LYS A 57 -30.58 -11.80 28.40
CA LYS A 57 -30.45 -12.88 29.40
C LYS A 57 -30.90 -14.20 28.79
N HIS A 58 -29.95 -15.11 28.61
CA HIS A 58 -30.19 -16.44 28.06
C HIS A 58 -29.14 -17.43 28.59
N PRO A 59 -29.48 -18.72 28.81
CA PRO A 59 -28.49 -19.74 29.19
C PRO A 59 -27.27 -19.80 28.26
N PHE A 60 -27.49 -19.61 26.95
CA PHE A 60 -26.41 -19.50 25.96
C PHE A 60 -25.43 -18.36 26.26
N LEU A 61 -25.91 -17.18 26.68
CA LEU A 61 -25.05 -16.05 27.00
C LEU A 61 -24.20 -16.33 28.24
N THR A 62 -24.80 -16.97 29.26
CA THR A 62 -24.07 -17.42 30.45
C THR A 62 -23.01 -18.45 30.12
N PHE A 63 -23.33 -19.40 29.23
CA PHE A 63 -22.39 -20.40 28.71
C PHE A 63 -21.23 -19.72 27.95
N MET A 64 -21.51 -18.74 27.09
CA MET A 64 -20.47 -18.03 26.34
C MET A 64 -19.59 -17.13 27.22
N GLU A 65 -20.13 -16.55 28.29
CA GLU A 65 -19.38 -15.72 29.25
C GLU A 65 -18.43 -16.58 30.11
N ARG A 66 -18.89 -17.77 30.53
CA ARG A 66 -18.10 -18.72 31.31
C ARG A 66 -18.19 -20.13 30.71
N PRO A 67 -17.48 -20.38 29.61
CA PRO A 67 -17.54 -21.66 28.91
C PRO A 67 -16.76 -22.78 29.61
N ASN A 68 -16.02 -22.49 30.68
CA ASN A 68 -15.27 -23.51 31.42
C ASN A 68 -15.24 -23.16 32.92
N PRO A 69 -15.24 -24.16 33.82
CA PRO A 69 -15.19 -23.92 35.27
C PRO A 69 -13.82 -23.43 35.77
N LEU A 70 -12.73 -23.76 35.08
CA LEU A 70 -11.36 -23.40 35.46
C LEU A 70 -11.10 -21.89 35.26
N VAL A 71 -10.51 -21.24 36.26
CA VAL A 71 -10.27 -19.79 36.26
C VAL A 71 -9.32 -19.31 35.15
N GLU A 72 -8.44 -20.17 34.69
CA GLU A 72 -7.48 -19.88 33.61
C GLU A 72 -8.14 -19.98 32.23
N PHE A 73 -9.20 -20.78 32.11
CA PHE A 73 -9.93 -21.06 30.86
C PHE A 73 -11.08 -20.05 30.70
N THR A 74 -10.72 -18.77 30.74
CA THR A 74 -11.66 -17.68 30.41
C THR A 74 -12.16 -17.82 28.96
N ALA A 75 -13.34 -17.26 28.65
CA ALA A 75 -13.88 -17.29 27.30
C ALA A 75 -12.87 -16.76 26.26
N SER A 76 -12.21 -15.64 26.55
CA SER A 76 -11.16 -15.08 25.69
C SER A 76 -9.97 -16.03 25.53
N ALA A 77 -9.52 -16.70 26.60
CA ALA A 77 -8.38 -17.62 26.49
C ALA A 77 -8.71 -18.84 25.61
N ILE A 78 -9.92 -19.40 25.75
CA ILE A 78 -10.39 -20.51 24.93
C ILE A 78 -10.49 -20.10 23.46
N TRP A 79 -11.15 -18.98 23.17
CA TRP A 79 -11.31 -18.52 21.79
C TRP A 79 -9.99 -18.08 21.15
N LYS A 80 -9.05 -17.52 21.93
CA LYS A 80 -7.68 -17.26 21.48
C LYS A 80 -7.01 -18.57 21.06
N LEU A 81 -6.94 -19.55 21.96
CA LEU A 81 -6.29 -20.84 21.70
C LEU A 81 -6.93 -21.59 20.53
N PHE A 82 -8.25 -21.58 20.45
CA PHE A 82 -8.99 -22.17 19.35
C PHE A 82 -8.62 -21.54 18.00
N GLN A 83 -8.52 -20.21 17.96
CA GLN A 83 -8.11 -19.49 16.75
C GLN A 83 -6.64 -19.76 16.37
N GLU A 84 -5.74 -19.89 17.36
CA GLU A 84 -4.34 -20.28 17.13
C GLU A 84 -4.26 -21.66 16.46
N TYR A 85 -5.01 -22.64 16.96
CA TYR A 85 -5.07 -23.98 16.35
C TYR A 85 -5.56 -23.94 14.90
N LEU A 86 -6.62 -23.17 14.64
CA LEU A 86 -7.17 -23.01 13.30
C LEU A 86 -6.16 -22.36 12.35
N LEU A 87 -5.46 -21.30 12.77
CA LEU A 87 -4.45 -20.64 11.92
C LEU A 87 -3.19 -21.49 11.69
N LEU A 88 -2.77 -22.26 12.69
CA LEU A 88 -1.59 -23.11 12.60
C LEU A 88 -1.85 -24.35 11.74
N LYS A 89 -3.00 -25.00 11.90
CA LYS A 89 -3.30 -26.33 11.31
C LYS A 89 -4.54 -26.43 10.46
N GLY A 90 -5.34 -25.37 10.38
CA GLY A 90 -6.56 -25.35 9.59
C GLY A 90 -7.68 -26.13 10.24
N GLU A 91 -7.54 -26.51 11.51
CA GLU A 91 -8.58 -27.20 12.27
C GLU A 91 -8.44 -26.91 13.75
N ALA A 92 -9.56 -26.78 14.44
CA ALA A 92 -9.62 -26.54 15.87
C ALA A 92 -10.83 -27.25 16.48
N TYR A 93 -10.66 -27.73 17.71
CA TYR A 93 -11.57 -28.66 18.37
C TYR A 93 -11.82 -28.21 19.81
N LEU A 94 -13.10 -28.13 20.22
CA LEU A 94 -13.51 -28.03 21.62
C LEU A 94 -14.41 -29.23 21.93
N LEU A 95 -14.03 -30.03 22.92
CA LEU A 95 -14.91 -31.06 23.46
C LEU A 95 -16.05 -30.38 24.23
N ILE A 96 -17.28 -30.79 23.95
CA ILE A 96 -18.49 -30.28 24.58
C ILE A 96 -18.87 -31.24 25.71
N GLU A 97 -18.78 -30.78 26.95
CA GLU A 97 -19.36 -31.50 28.08
C GLU A 97 -20.79 -31.02 28.29
N ARG A 98 -21.71 -31.94 28.58
CA ARG A 98 -23.15 -31.65 28.63
C ARG A 98 -23.69 -31.86 30.04
N TYR A 99 -24.72 -31.09 30.38
CA TYR A 99 -25.54 -31.36 31.56
C TYR A 99 -26.37 -32.64 31.38
N SER A 100 -26.99 -33.11 32.46
CA SER A 100 -27.85 -34.31 32.43
C SER A 100 -29.08 -34.17 31.53
N ASP A 101 -29.47 -32.94 31.17
CA ASP A 101 -30.57 -32.63 30.25
C ASP A 101 -30.13 -32.53 28.78
N GLY A 102 -28.84 -32.73 28.48
CA GLY A 102 -28.27 -32.68 27.13
C GLY A 102 -27.82 -31.31 26.67
N MET A 103 -28.02 -30.24 27.46
CA MET A 103 -27.53 -28.90 27.10
C MET A 103 -26.00 -28.81 27.22
N PRO A 104 -25.32 -28.07 26.31
CA PRO A 104 -23.90 -27.75 26.44
C PRO A 104 -23.61 -27.04 27.77
N ALA A 105 -22.70 -27.61 28.55
CA ALA A 105 -22.28 -27.09 29.85
C ALA A 105 -20.90 -26.44 29.79
N GLU A 106 -19.94 -27.11 29.15
CA GLU A 106 -18.54 -26.67 29.16
C GLU A 106 -17.85 -26.93 27.81
N PHE A 107 -16.85 -26.10 27.51
CA PHE A 107 -15.89 -26.31 26.44
C PHE A 107 -14.52 -26.67 26.99
N TRP A 108 -13.96 -27.75 26.46
CA TRP A 108 -12.62 -28.22 26.75
C TRP A 108 -11.76 -28.17 25.48
N PRO A 109 -10.77 -27.26 25.40
CA PRO A 109 -9.88 -27.21 24.24
C PRO A 109 -9.12 -28.51 24.04
N VAL A 110 -9.21 -29.07 22.84
CA VAL A 110 -8.48 -30.28 22.46
C VAL A 110 -7.34 -29.90 21.52
N PRO A 111 -6.08 -30.11 21.91
CA PRO A 111 -4.95 -29.92 21.02
C PRO A 111 -5.08 -30.76 19.75
N VAL A 112 -4.85 -30.15 18.59
CA VAL A 112 -5.04 -30.78 17.26
C VAL A 112 -4.22 -32.06 17.10
N GLN A 113 -3.04 -32.14 17.71
CA GLN A 113 -2.16 -33.30 17.69
C GLN A 113 -2.69 -34.49 18.52
N TRP A 114 -3.63 -34.27 19.43
CA TRP A 114 -4.27 -35.34 20.18
C TRP A 114 -5.33 -36.06 19.34
N VAL A 115 -5.92 -35.39 18.35
CA VAL A 115 -6.90 -35.99 17.43
C VAL A 115 -6.16 -36.87 16.39
N GLN A 116 -6.26 -38.19 16.58
CA GLN A 116 -5.63 -39.18 15.72
C GLN A 116 -6.49 -39.49 14.49
N GLN A 117 -7.81 -39.53 14.68
CA GLN A 117 -8.76 -39.87 13.63
C GLN A 117 -9.98 -38.95 13.72
N ILE A 118 -10.44 -38.50 12.55
CA ILE A 118 -11.67 -37.73 12.38
C ILE A 118 -12.82 -38.65 11.92
N PRO A 119 -14.07 -38.24 12.11
CA PRO A 119 -15.24 -38.97 11.66
C PRO A 119 -15.22 -39.21 10.15
N TYR A 120 -15.71 -40.37 9.73
CA TYR A 120 -15.91 -40.73 8.34
C TYR A 120 -17.15 -41.60 8.21
N GLN A 121 -17.59 -41.87 6.98
CA GLN A 121 -18.78 -42.67 6.75
C GLN A 121 -18.63 -44.06 7.38
N GLY A 122 -19.51 -44.39 8.35
CA GLY A 122 -19.47 -45.63 9.12
C GLY A 122 -18.78 -45.54 10.49
N SER A 123 -18.15 -44.40 10.82
CA SER A 123 -17.55 -44.14 12.14
C SER A 123 -17.76 -42.66 12.52
N PRO A 124 -18.85 -42.32 13.24
CA PRO A 124 -19.19 -40.95 13.62
C PRO A 124 -18.44 -40.48 14.89
N PHE A 125 -17.17 -40.87 15.04
CA PHE A 125 -16.39 -40.59 16.24
C PHE A 125 -15.04 -39.95 15.89
N TYR A 126 -14.62 -39.02 16.74
CA TYR A 126 -13.24 -38.57 16.84
C TYR A 126 -12.47 -39.49 17.78
N VAL A 127 -11.25 -39.87 17.41
CA VAL A 127 -10.36 -40.64 18.29
C VAL A 127 -9.30 -39.70 18.84
N ILE A 128 -9.37 -39.42 20.15
CA ILE A 128 -8.43 -38.54 20.85
C ILE A 128 -7.50 -39.37 21.70
N ARG A 129 -6.19 -39.07 21.60
CA ARG A 129 -5.16 -39.64 22.46
C ARG A 129 -4.57 -38.55 23.35
N THR A 130 -4.86 -38.63 24.64
CA THR A 130 -4.36 -37.66 25.62
C THR A 130 -2.85 -37.81 25.86
N ALA A 131 -2.23 -36.80 26.50
CA ALA A 131 -0.81 -36.85 26.86
C ALA A 131 -0.44 -38.06 27.73
N GLY A 132 -1.37 -38.56 28.55
CA GLY A 132 -1.19 -39.77 29.37
C GLY A 132 -1.30 -41.08 28.59
N GLY A 133 -1.58 -41.04 27.29
CA GLY A 133 -1.68 -42.21 26.41
C GLY A 133 -3.05 -42.88 26.40
N MET A 134 -4.03 -42.35 27.14
CA MET A 134 -5.42 -42.81 27.09
C MET A 134 -6.05 -42.45 25.74
N ILE A 135 -6.78 -43.40 25.16
CA ILE A 135 -7.53 -43.22 23.92
C ILE A 135 -9.01 -43.12 24.29
N MET A 136 -9.68 -42.10 23.77
CA MET A 136 -11.11 -41.87 23.93
C MET A 136 -11.78 -41.66 22.57
N GLU A 137 -12.97 -42.22 22.41
CA GLU A 137 -13.84 -41.99 21.26
C GLU A 137 -14.88 -40.93 21.64
N VAL A 138 -14.96 -39.86 20.87
CA VAL A 138 -15.89 -38.75 21.10
C VAL A 138 -16.88 -38.66 19.93
N PRO A 139 -18.20 -38.71 20.18
CA PRO A 139 -19.20 -38.55 19.13
C PRO A 139 -19.08 -37.22 18.39
N VAL A 140 -19.54 -37.17 17.13
CA VAL A 140 -19.58 -35.92 16.36
C VAL A 140 -20.39 -34.81 17.04
N ASP A 141 -21.45 -35.16 17.75
CA ASP A 141 -22.34 -34.21 18.41
C ASP A 141 -21.68 -33.58 19.66
N ASP A 142 -20.65 -34.22 20.23
CA ASP A 142 -19.97 -33.75 21.44
C ASP A 142 -18.66 -33.02 21.12
N MET A 143 -18.46 -32.62 19.87
CA MET A 143 -17.27 -31.90 19.42
C MET A 143 -17.67 -30.65 18.64
N PHE A 144 -17.27 -29.48 19.14
CA PHE A 144 -17.32 -28.24 18.37
C PHE A 144 -16.08 -28.15 17.48
N VAL A 145 -16.29 -28.00 16.16
CA VAL A 145 -15.21 -28.02 15.17
C VAL A 145 -15.30 -26.85 14.21
N MET A 146 -14.16 -26.24 13.95
CA MET A 146 -13.96 -25.39 12.77
C MET A 146 -12.80 -25.94 11.97
N LYS A 147 -12.95 -25.91 10.64
CA LYS A 147 -11.96 -26.48 9.72
C LYS A 147 -11.88 -25.66 8.44
N ASP A 148 -10.67 -25.21 8.12
CA ASP A 148 -10.30 -24.67 6.82
C ASP A 148 -10.14 -25.83 5.83
N LEU A 149 -11.05 -25.88 4.86
CA LEU A 149 -11.13 -27.01 3.92
C LEU A 149 -9.89 -27.06 3.03
N ASN A 150 -9.25 -28.22 2.98
CA ASN A 150 -8.14 -28.48 2.08
C ASN A 150 -8.67 -28.70 0.65
N PRO A 151 -8.24 -27.92 -0.36
CA PRO A 151 -8.71 -28.08 -1.73
C PRO A 151 -8.29 -29.41 -2.38
N VAL A 152 -7.22 -30.04 -1.88
CA VAL A 152 -6.74 -31.35 -2.38
C VAL A 152 -7.61 -32.50 -1.85
N ASP A 153 -8.06 -32.40 -0.59
CA ASP A 153 -8.95 -33.39 0.01
C ASP A 153 -9.83 -32.73 1.09
N PRO A 154 -11.05 -32.29 0.74
CA PRO A 154 -11.91 -31.57 1.67
C PRO A 154 -12.44 -32.46 2.81
N TYR A 155 -12.39 -33.78 2.66
CA TYR A 155 -12.94 -34.74 3.63
C TYR A 155 -11.91 -35.13 4.71
N ARG A 156 -10.62 -34.84 4.52
CA ARG A 156 -9.55 -35.22 5.48
C ARG A 156 -9.25 -34.13 6.51
N ARG A 157 -7.98 -33.81 6.75
CA ARG A 157 -7.53 -32.81 7.73
C ARG A 157 -7.68 -31.41 7.12
N GLY A 158 -7.76 -30.41 7.99
CA GLY A 158 -7.73 -29.01 7.56
C GLY A 158 -6.39 -28.64 6.91
N LEU A 159 -6.35 -27.50 6.23
CA LEU A 159 -5.10 -26.90 5.75
C LEU A 159 -4.88 -25.57 6.46
N GLY A 160 -3.86 -25.51 7.32
CA GLY A 160 -3.53 -24.30 8.07
C GLY A 160 -2.78 -23.28 7.24
N GLN A 161 -3.02 -21.99 7.52
CA GLN A 161 -2.32 -20.89 6.85
C GLN A 161 -0.81 -20.90 7.18
N ALA A 162 -0.44 -21.26 8.42
CA ALA A 162 0.98 -21.36 8.79
C ALA A 162 1.74 -22.44 8.00
N GLU A 163 1.06 -23.50 7.54
CA GLU A 163 1.70 -24.55 6.73
C GLU A 163 2.12 -24.06 5.35
N ALA A 164 1.42 -23.06 4.80
CA ALA A 164 1.76 -22.49 3.50
C ALA A 164 3.02 -21.62 3.53
N VAL A 165 3.39 -21.11 4.71
CA VAL A 165 4.63 -20.32 4.94
C VAL A 165 5.66 -21.10 5.76
N ALA A 166 5.58 -22.42 5.68
CA ALA A 166 6.42 -23.34 6.41
C ALA A 166 7.91 -23.10 6.15
N ASP A 167 8.26 -23.10 4.87
CA ASP A 167 9.64 -23.00 4.42
C ASP A 167 10.23 -21.62 4.78
N GLU A 168 9.44 -20.55 4.67
CA GLU A 168 9.83 -19.19 5.06
C GLU A 168 10.09 -19.08 6.57
N ALA A 169 9.20 -19.64 7.39
CA ALA A 169 9.35 -19.63 8.84
C ALA A 169 10.58 -20.44 9.27
N GLU A 170 10.80 -21.61 8.66
CA GLU A 170 11.98 -22.44 8.88
C GLU A 170 13.26 -21.77 8.40
N LEU A 171 13.23 -21.11 7.24
CA LEU A 171 14.36 -20.36 6.70
C LEU A 171 14.84 -19.28 7.66
N ASP A 172 13.93 -18.47 8.22
CA ASP A 172 14.32 -17.43 9.19
C ASP A 172 14.88 -18.05 10.48
N GLU A 173 14.35 -19.19 10.93
CA GLU A 173 14.88 -19.90 12.08
C GLU A 173 16.28 -20.46 11.82
N TYR A 174 16.51 -21.08 10.66
CA TYR A 174 17.82 -21.56 10.27
C TYR A 174 18.81 -20.41 10.11
N ALA A 175 18.39 -19.29 9.53
CA ALA A 175 19.21 -18.08 9.46
C ALA A 175 19.57 -17.55 10.86
N ALA A 176 18.61 -17.52 11.78
CA ALA A 176 18.84 -17.10 13.17
C ALA A 176 19.80 -18.06 13.91
N LYS A 177 19.63 -19.39 13.73
CA LYS A 177 20.54 -20.39 14.30
C LYS A 177 21.93 -20.31 13.68
N PHE A 178 22.03 -20.11 12.37
CA PHE A 178 23.30 -19.89 11.68
C PHE A 178 23.99 -18.65 12.24
N GLN A 179 23.28 -17.53 12.35
CA GLN A 179 23.83 -16.29 12.91
C GLN A 179 24.26 -16.46 14.37
N LYS A 180 23.44 -17.12 15.19
CA LYS A 180 23.80 -17.46 16.57
C LYS A 180 25.06 -18.34 16.62
N ASN A 181 25.14 -19.38 15.79
CA ASN A 181 26.29 -20.27 15.71
C ASN A 181 27.54 -19.57 15.14
N PHE A 182 27.37 -18.65 14.20
CA PHE A 182 28.46 -17.84 13.67
C PHE A 182 29.07 -16.99 14.78
N PHE A 183 28.25 -16.30 15.58
CA PHE A 183 28.74 -15.51 16.71
C PHE A 183 29.24 -16.35 17.90
N TRP A 184 28.66 -17.54 18.10
CA TRP A 184 28.99 -18.42 19.25
C TRP A 184 30.21 -19.33 18.98
N ASN A 185 30.25 -19.94 17.81
CA ASN A 185 31.22 -20.95 17.37
C ASN A 185 32.10 -20.47 16.21
N GLY A 186 32.17 -19.16 15.91
CA GLY A 186 32.93 -18.53 14.81
C GLY A 186 34.43 -18.86 14.82
N ALA A 187 34.74 -20.11 14.53
CA ALA A 187 36.05 -20.74 14.44
C ALA A 187 36.23 -21.32 13.03
N THR A 188 35.49 -20.83 12.04
CA THR A 188 35.97 -20.84 10.66
C THR A 188 37.19 -19.93 10.63
N PRO A 189 38.41 -20.44 10.35
CA PRO A 189 39.58 -19.58 10.29
C PRO A 189 39.38 -18.58 9.15
N ASP A 190 39.23 -17.29 9.46
CA ASP A 190 39.21 -16.21 8.47
C ASP A 190 40.50 -16.20 7.62
N THR A 191 41.55 -16.84 8.15
CA THR A 191 42.88 -16.96 7.55
C THR A 191 43.42 -18.37 7.79
N VAL A 192 43.87 -19.04 6.72
CA VAL A 192 44.62 -20.29 6.81
C VAL A 192 46.11 -19.97 6.88
N VAL A 193 46.77 -20.44 7.94
CA VAL A 193 48.22 -20.29 8.12
C VAL A 193 48.90 -21.57 7.64
N ILE A 194 49.60 -21.50 6.50
CA ILE A 194 50.43 -22.59 5.99
C ILE A 194 51.83 -22.41 6.57
N ILE A 195 52.30 -23.38 7.35
CA ILE A 195 53.67 -23.39 7.92
C ILE A 195 54.48 -24.47 7.19
N PRO A 196 55.34 -24.09 6.22
CA PRO A 196 56.14 -25.07 5.49
C PRO A 196 57.15 -25.76 6.42
N GLY A 197 57.14 -27.09 6.48
CA GLY A 197 58.13 -27.90 7.21
C GLY A 197 57.88 -28.12 8.70
N ALA A 198 56.68 -27.82 9.23
CA ALA A 198 56.35 -28.05 10.64
C ALA A 198 55.95 -29.50 10.97
N ASP A 199 56.34 -29.99 12.17
CA ASP A 199 55.94 -31.30 12.70
C ASP A 199 54.58 -31.25 13.46
N ASP A 200 53.86 -32.37 13.54
CA ASP A 200 52.55 -32.52 14.22
C ASP A 200 52.51 -31.96 15.66
N LYS A 201 53.60 -32.06 16.43
CA LYS A 201 53.73 -31.48 17.78
C LYS A 201 53.80 -29.95 17.76
N GLN A 202 54.32 -29.36 16.69
CA GLN A 202 54.35 -27.91 16.50
C GLN A 202 52.97 -27.40 16.06
N ILE A 203 52.28 -28.16 15.19
CA ILE A 203 50.91 -27.88 14.75
C ILE A 203 49.94 -27.92 15.93
N ASN A 204 50.03 -28.92 16.81
CA ASN A 204 49.13 -29.03 17.97
C ASN A 204 49.38 -27.93 19.01
N ARG A 205 50.64 -27.55 19.29
CA ARG A 205 50.95 -26.39 20.15
C ARG A 205 50.46 -25.07 19.57
N PHE A 206 50.49 -24.93 18.25
CA PHE A 206 49.93 -23.77 17.56
C PHE A 206 48.40 -23.73 17.69
N ARG A 207 47.72 -24.86 17.47
CA ARG A 207 46.27 -25.00 17.66
C ARG A 207 45.80 -24.62 19.07
N GLU A 208 46.46 -25.13 20.11
CA GLU A 208 46.09 -24.80 21.50
C GLU A 208 46.20 -23.30 21.80
N LYS A 209 47.30 -22.66 21.37
CA LYS A 209 47.48 -21.20 21.53
C LYS A 209 46.52 -20.39 20.67
N TRP A 210 46.13 -20.92 19.52
CA TRP A 210 45.16 -20.30 18.63
C TRP A 210 43.77 -20.31 19.26
N ASP A 211 43.34 -21.47 19.77
CA ASP A 211 42.06 -21.62 20.46
C ASP A 211 41.99 -20.75 21.73
N GLU A 212 43.07 -20.65 22.50
CA GLU A 212 43.13 -19.76 23.68
C GLU A 212 42.96 -18.26 23.32
N LYS A 213 43.52 -17.84 22.18
CA LYS A 213 43.53 -16.43 21.76
C LYS A 213 42.31 -16.00 20.97
N PHE A 214 41.67 -16.88 20.21
CA PHE A 214 40.63 -16.51 19.25
C PHE A 214 39.25 -17.15 19.53
N LYS A 215 39.14 -18.05 20.51
CA LYS A 215 37.84 -18.61 20.92
C LYS A 215 37.11 -17.68 21.90
N GLY A 216 35.89 -17.27 21.53
CA GLY A 216 34.95 -16.52 22.39
C GLY A 216 34.44 -15.22 21.75
N PHE A 217 33.23 -14.81 22.13
CA PHE A 217 32.49 -13.65 21.58
C PHE A 217 33.31 -12.35 21.51
N MET A 218 34.17 -12.08 22.50
CA MET A 218 35.01 -10.86 22.57
C MET A 218 36.33 -10.96 21.80
N LYS A 219 36.65 -12.12 21.23
CA LYS A 219 37.95 -12.43 20.58
C LYS A 219 37.81 -12.76 19.09
N ALA A 220 36.59 -12.67 18.54
CA ALA A 220 36.31 -12.77 17.12
C ALA A 220 37.02 -11.62 16.36
N HIS A 221 37.56 -11.91 15.17
CA HIS A 221 38.29 -10.98 14.29
C HIS A 221 39.69 -10.54 14.73
N GLY A 222 40.36 -11.27 15.62
CA GLY A 222 41.74 -10.95 16.00
C GLY A 222 42.74 -11.24 14.86
N ILE A 223 43.58 -10.25 14.52
CA ILE A 223 44.65 -10.41 13.53
C ILE A 223 45.90 -10.96 14.21
N ALA A 224 46.35 -12.14 13.80
CA ALA A 224 47.61 -12.73 14.27
C ALA A 224 48.79 -12.24 13.42
N VAL A 225 49.69 -11.45 14.00
CA VAL A 225 50.97 -11.08 13.37
C VAL A 225 52.05 -12.06 13.84
N LEU A 226 52.63 -12.83 12.91
CA LEU A 226 53.70 -13.80 13.18
C LEU A 226 55.01 -13.35 12.53
N SER A 227 56.13 -13.61 13.22
CA SER A 227 57.48 -13.43 12.68
C SER A 227 57.87 -14.70 11.91
N GLY A 228 58.09 -14.58 10.59
CA GLY A 228 58.64 -15.65 9.75
C GLY A 228 60.17 -15.60 9.65
N PRO A 229 60.86 -16.69 9.26
CA PRO A 229 62.31 -16.72 9.18
C PRO A 229 62.83 -15.72 8.13
N ARG A 230 64.03 -15.17 8.37
CA ARG A 230 64.81 -14.43 7.37
C ARG A 230 65.27 -15.42 6.29
N ASP A 231 64.42 -15.69 5.29
CA ASP A 231 64.85 -15.98 3.93
C ASP A 231 63.66 -15.96 2.95
N GLY A 232 63.65 -14.93 2.10
CA GLY A 232 63.15 -14.94 0.72
C GLY A 232 61.67 -15.16 0.42
N THR A 233 60.82 -15.59 1.37
CA THR A 233 59.42 -15.96 1.04
C THR A 233 58.43 -14.92 1.56
N GLN A 234 57.72 -14.25 0.66
CA GLN A 234 56.71 -13.26 1.01
C GLN A 234 55.50 -13.93 1.69
N PRO A 235 55.03 -13.43 2.85
CA PRO A 235 53.83 -13.97 3.48
C PRO A 235 52.61 -13.73 2.59
N THR A 236 51.91 -14.80 2.21
CA THR A 236 50.66 -14.72 1.44
C THR A 236 49.49 -14.77 2.42
N VAL A 237 48.74 -13.67 2.53
CA VAL A 237 47.50 -13.63 3.31
C VAL A 237 46.34 -13.88 2.35
N THR A 238 45.77 -15.08 2.40
CA THR A 238 44.56 -15.40 1.63
C THR A 238 43.35 -15.32 2.56
N LYS A 239 42.55 -14.27 2.41
CA LYS A 239 41.25 -14.15 3.08
C LYS A 239 40.32 -15.19 2.47
N LEU A 240 39.83 -16.14 3.27
CA LEU A 240 38.99 -17.25 2.80
C LEU A 240 37.49 -17.03 3.02
N ALA A 241 37.12 -16.06 3.86
CA ALA A 241 35.73 -15.80 4.22
C ALA A 241 35.27 -14.40 3.79
N ASP A 242 34.14 -14.34 3.09
CA ASP A 242 33.36 -13.13 2.89
C ASP A 242 32.76 -12.69 4.22
N ASN A 243 32.73 -11.38 4.45
CA ASN A 243 32.23 -10.84 5.70
C ASN A 243 30.71 -11.02 5.72
N MET A 244 30.07 -11.14 6.89
CA MET A 244 28.61 -11.34 6.98
C MET A 244 27.79 -10.19 6.37
N LYS A 245 28.46 -9.05 6.10
CA LYS A 245 27.97 -7.90 5.35
C LYS A 245 27.78 -8.19 3.84
N ASP A 246 28.52 -9.16 3.29
CA ASP A 246 28.50 -9.54 1.88
C ASP A 246 27.37 -10.55 1.56
N MET A 247 26.80 -11.22 2.57
CA MET A 247 25.68 -12.19 2.39
C MET A 247 24.27 -11.58 2.40
N ASP A 248 24.13 -10.25 2.50
CA ASP A 248 22.85 -9.50 2.54
C ASP A 248 21.73 -10.13 3.41
N MET A 249 22.10 -10.76 4.52
CA MET A 249 21.16 -11.56 5.33
C MET A 249 20.08 -10.72 6.01
N VAL A 250 20.35 -9.42 6.23
CA VAL A 250 19.38 -8.49 6.85
C VAL A 250 18.20 -8.25 5.92
N ASN A 251 18.46 -8.04 4.62
CA ASN A 251 17.40 -7.88 3.63
C ASN A 251 16.63 -9.19 3.44
N GLY A 252 17.32 -10.35 3.42
CA GLY A 252 16.68 -11.66 3.39
C GLY A 252 15.68 -11.86 4.53
N ARG A 253 16.08 -11.58 5.78
CA ARG A 253 15.20 -11.70 6.95
C ARG A 253 14.06 -10.67 6.97
N THR A 254 14.26 -9.50 6.37
CA THR A 254 13.22 -8.48 6.21
C THR A 254 12.20 -8.92 5.17
N PHE A 255 12.65 -9.47 4.04
CA PHE A 255 11.81 -10.03 2.99
C PHE A 255 10.98 -11.21 3.51
N THR A 256 11.59 -12.17 4.19
CA THR A 256 10.87 -13.32 4.78
C THR A 256 9.83 -12.87 5.80
N ARG A 257 10.14 -11.87 6.64
CA ARG A 257 9.17 -11.28 7.57
C ARG A 257 7.97 -10.71 6.83
N ASP A 258 8.23 -9.89 5.82
CA ASP A 258 7.19 -9.17 5.08
C ASP A 258 6.31 -10.17 4.31
N ALA A 259 6.90 -11.20 3.69
CA ALA A 259 6.16 -12.28 3.02
C ALA A 259 5.22 -13.03 3.98
N ILE A 260 5.68 -13.37 5.20
CA ILE A 260 4.85 -14.03 6.20
C ILE A 260 3.71 -13.11 6.68
N MET A 261 3.99 -11.83 6.94
CA MET A 261 2.95 -10.87 7.33
C MET A 261 1.90 -10.70 6.22
N GLU A 262 2.33 -10.57 4.97
CA GLU A 262 1.47 -10.46 3.80
C GLU A 262 0.59 -11.72 3.61
N HIS A 263 1.14 -12.91 3.87
CA HIS A 263 0.37 -14.17 3.83
C HIS A 263 -0.81 -14.18 4.79
N PHE A 264 -0.62 -13.70 6.03
CA PHE A 264 -1.70 -13.58 7.02
C PHE A 264 -2.58 -12.34 6.81
N GLY A 265 -2.27 -11.49 5.82
CA GLY A 265 -2.95 -10.22 5.57
C GLY A 265 -2.66 -9.14 6.62
N MET A 266 -1.58 -9.30 7.40
CA MET A 266 -1.22 -8.41 8.49
C MET A 266 -0.52 -7.15 7.98
N PRO A 267 -1.07 -5.94 8.21
CA PRO A 267 -0.36 -4.71 7.95
C PRO A 267 0.83 -4.54 8.91
N ARG A 268 1.90 -3.89 8.42
CA ARG A 268 3.17 -3.70 9.15
C ARG A 268 2.98 -2.83 10.39
N GLU A 269 2.07 -1.86 10.27
CA GLU A 269 1.69 -0.91 11.32
C GLU A 269 1.07 -1.61 12.53
N ILE A 270 0.23 -2.63 12.29
CA ILE A 270 -0.40 -3.43 13.36
C ILE A 270 0.64 -4.25 14.13
N MET A 271 1.71 -4.66 13.44
CA MET A 271 2.85 -5.37 14.02
C MET A 271 3.90 -4.42 14.65
N GLY A 272 3.61 -3.12 14.75
CA GLY A 272 4.47 -2.13 15.40
C GLY A 272 5.64 -1.62 14.55
N ILE A 273 5.63 -1.85 13.24
CA ILE A 273 6.66 -1.39 12.30
C ILE A 273 6.18 -0.07 11.66
N THR A 274 6.65 1.07 12.18
CA THR A 274 6.11 2.41 11.87
C THR A 274 6.95 3.24 10.89
N GLN A 275 7.79 2.60 10.06
CA GLN A 275 8.67 3.32 9.13
C GLN A 275 7.87 4.18 8.14
N ASN A 276 7.98 5.51 8.24
CA ASN A 276 7.26 6.50 7.42
C ASN A 276 5.72 6.44 7.50
N SER A 277 5.16 5.92 8.61
CA SER A 277 3.71 5.88 8.80
C SER A 277 3.20 7.19 9.41
N ASN A 278 2.12 7.74 8.85
CA ASN A 278 1.35 8.84 9.42
C ASN A 278 0.01 8.31 9.99
N ARG A 279 -0.76 9.17 10.67
CA ARG A 279 -2.04 8.76 11.29
C ARG A 279 -3.02 8.19 10.26
N ALA A 280 -3.16 8.82 9.10
CA ALA A 280 -4.07 8.37 8.05
C ALA A 280 -3.69 6.98 7.51
N THR A 281 -2.39 6.66 7.41
CA THR A 281 -1.94 5.32 7.00
C THR A 281 -2.18 4.27 8.10
N ALA A 282 -2.05 4.64 9.37
CA ALA A 282 -2.36 3.74 10.49
C ALA A 282 -3.87 3.42 10.56
N ASP A 283 -4.73 4.43 10.41
CA ASP A 283 -6.19 4.26 10.42
C ASP A 283 -6.65 3.40 9.23
N ALA A 284 -6.06 3.63 8.04
CA ALA A 284 -6.32 2.78 6.87
C ALA A 284 -5.85 1.34 7.08
N ALA A 285 -4.71 1.12 7.74
CA ALA A 285 -4.21 -0.21 8.07
C ALA A 285 -5.15 -0.94 9.05
N GLN A 286 -5.67 -0.25 10.08
CA GLN A 286 -6.66 -0.82 11.00
C GLN A 286 -7.95 -1.21 10.28
N TYR A 287 -8.45 -0.36 9.38
CA TYR A 287 -9.63 -0.67 8.56
C TYR A 287 -9.42 -1.93 7.70
N ILE A 288 -8.30 -2.01 6.98
CA ILE A 288 -7.96 -3.15 6.13
C ILE A 288 -7.84 -4.43 6.96
N TYR A 289 -7.15 -4.36 8.11
CA TYR A 289 -6.98 -5.48 9.02
C TYR A 289 -8.32 -6.00 9.55
N ALA A 290 -9.16 -5.10 10.08
CA ALA A 290 -10.46 -5.48 10.61
C ALA A 290 -11.37 -6.08 9.53
N LYS A 291 -11.46 -5.43 8.36
CA LYS A 291 -12.35 -5.86 7.27
C LYS A 291 -11.91 -7.13 6.56
N ASN A 292 -10.62 -7.28 6.28
CA ASN A 292 -10.13 -8.38 5.43
C ASN A 292 -9.59 -9.56 6.24
N VAL A 293 -9.15 -9.34 7.48
CA VAL A 293 -8.53 -10.40 8.31
C VAL A 293 -9.47 -10.82 9.44
N LEU A 294 -9.90 -9.89 10.27
CA LEU A 294 -10.66 -10.23 11.48
C LEU A 294 -12.12 -10.60 11.17
N TRP A 295 -12.83 -9.74 10.44
CA TRP A 295 -14.26 -9.90 10.19
C TRP A 295 -14.64 -11.22 9.51
N PRO A 296 -13.96 -11.69 8.43
CA PRO A 296 -14.30 -12.96 7.81
C PRO A 296 -14.14 -14.15 8.77
N ARG A 297 -13.16 -14.11 9.67
CA ARG A 297 -12.93 -15.16 10.68
C ARG A 297 -14.00 -15.14 11.77
N LEU A 298 -14.47 -13.97 12.18
CA LEU A 298 -15.63 -13.86 13.07
C LEU A 298 -16.89 -14.40 12.41
N MET A 299 -17.12 -14.11 11.12
CA MET A 299 -18.27 -14.65 10.38
C MET A 299 -18.22 -16.17 10.29
N GLN A 300 -17.05 -16.76 9.99
CA GLN A 300 -16.89 -18.22 10.02
C GLN A 300 -17.19 -18.81 11.41
N ARG A 301 -16.72 -18.16 12.47
CA ARG A 301 -17.00 -18.59 13.85
C ARG A 301 -18.49 -18.44 14.19
N GLN A 302 -19.11 -17.36 13.76
CA GLN A 302 -20.54 -17.10 13.92
C GLN A 302 -21.37 -18.20 13.26
N ASP A 303 -21.03 -18.55 12.02
CA ASP A 303 -21.70 -19.62 11.28
C ASP A 303 -21.53 -20.96 12.01
N ALA A 304 -20.31 -21.27 12.48
CA ALA A 304 -20.05 -22.49 13.26
C ALA A 304 -20.85 -22.53 14.57
N ILE A 305 -20.92 -21.44 15.33
CA ILE A 305 -21.71 -21.34 16.57
C ILE A 305 -23.20 -21.51 16.28
N ASN A 306 -23.72 -20.83 15.25
CA ASN A 306 -25.12 -20.93 14.86
C ASN A 306 -25.51 -22.32 14.34
N LEU A 307 -24.58 -23.05 13.71
CA LEU A 307 -24.84 -24.40 13.20
C LEU A 307 -24.67 -25.49 14.25
N GLN A 308 -23.68 -25.38 15.14
CA GLN A 308 -23.29 -26.46 16.04
C GLN A 308 -23.74 -26.26 17.49
N ILE A 309 -24.00 -25.03 17.94
CA ILE A 309 -24.28 -24.75 19.36
C ILE A 309 -25.68 -24.21 19.58
N ILE A 310 -26.08 -23.19 18.81
CA ILE A 310 -27.39 -22.52 18.96
C ILE A 310 -28.59 -23.47 18.90
N PRO A 311 -28.63 -24.52 18.03
CA PRO A 311 -29.78 -25.42 17.97
C PRO A 311 -30.08 -26.16 19.27
N TYR A 312 -29.11 -26.32 20.17
CA TYR A 312 -29.35 -26.90 21.50
C TYR A 312 -30.09 -25.96 22.47
N PHE A 313 -30.12 -24.67 22.16
CA PHE A 313 -30.69 -23.62 22.99
C PHE A 313 -32.04 -23.10 22.45
N GLY A 314 -32.31 -23.24 21.16
CA GLY A 314 -33.57 -22.90 20.52
C GLY A 314 -33.43 -22.70 19.01
N ASP A 315 -34.44 -23.11 18.24
CA ASP A 315 -34.46 -22.98 16.77
C ASP A 315 -34.77 -21.54 16.28
N ASP A 316 -35.32 -20.70 17.16
CA ASP A 316 -35.69 -19.30 16.91
C ASP A 316 -34.55 -18.31 17.22
N LEU A 317 -33.38 -18.81 17.59
CA LEU A 317 -32.26 -18.01 18.07
C LEU A 317 -31.19 -17.82 16.98
N LYS A 318 -30.52 -16.67 17.01
CA LYS A 318 -29.38 -16.36 16.16
C LYS A 318 -28.34 -15.54 16.92
N TRP A 319 -27.10 -16.00 16.90
CA TRP A 319 -25.95 -15.26 17.42
C TRP A 319 -25.31 -14.42 16.31
N GLU A 320 -25.07 -13.14 16.59
CA GLU A 320 -24.35 -12.23 15.70
C GLU A 320 -23.24 -11.47 16.46
N TYR A 321 -22.03 -11.42 15.92
CA TYR A 321 -20.94 -10.63 16.48
C TYR A 321 -21.15 -9.13 16.23
N ASP A 322 -20.71 -8.30 17.17
CA ASP A 322 -20.69 -6.85 17.00
C ASP A 322 -19.74 -6.47 15.87
N ASN A 323 -20.10 -5.44 15.10
CA ASN A 323 -19.27 -4.98 13.99
C ASN A 323 -17.97 -4.34 14.52
N ILE A 324 -16.85 -5.05 14.31
CA ILE A 324 -15.51 -4.61 14.73
C ILE A 324 -14.79 -3.76 13.68
N ILE A 325 -15.38 -3.54 12.50
CA ILE A 325 -14.75 -2.75 11.44
C ILE A 325 -14.80 -1.28 11.86
N PRO A 326 -13.65 -0.59 12.01
CA PRO A 326 -13.64 0.82 12.34
C PRO A 326 -14.47 1.62 11.33
N LYS A 327 -15.47 2.33 11.84
CA LYS A 327 -16.23 3.32 11.09
C LYS A 327 -15.30 4.49 10.77
N ASN A 328 -15.43 5.06 9.58
CA ASN A 328 -14.71 6.30 9.26
C ASN A 328 -15.53 7.45 9.81
N GLU A 329 -15.21 7.90 11.03
CA GLU A 329 -15.95 8.95 11.74
C GLU A 329 -16.13 10.22 10.90
N GLU A 330 -15.13 10.60 10.07
CA GLU A 330 -15.25 11.77 9.20
C GLU A 330 -16.26 11.55 8.07
N ARG A 331 -16.24 10.38 7.44
CA ARG A 331 -17.23 10.01 6.42
C ARG A 331 -18.62 9.89 7.02
N ASP A 332 -18.76 9.21 8.15
CA ASP A 332 -20.07 8.98 8.77
C ASP A 332 -20.64 10.29 9.30
N LYS A 333 -19.80 11.19 9.82
CA LYS A 333 -20.19 12.57 10.15
C LYS A 333 -20.59 13.38 8.93
N ALA A 334 -19.84 13.29 7.83
CA ALA A 334 -20.20 13.97 6.59
C ALA A 334 -21.54 13.45 6.05
N VAL A 335 -21.72 12.12 5.98
CA VAL A 335 -22.98 11.51 5.53
C VAL A 335 -24.13 11.85 6.47
N ALA A 336 -23.93 11.82 7.79
CA ALA A 336 -24.96 12.20 8.75
C ALA A 336 -25.33 13.69 8.63
N MET A 337 -24.36 14.60 8.54
CA MET A 337 -24.62 16.04 8.46
C MET A 337 -25.17 16.45 7.11
N GLU A 338 -24.55 16.02 6.01
CA GLU A 338 -24.99 16.34 4.65
C GLU A 338 -26.29 15.61 4.31
N GLY A 339 -26.45 14.36 4.74
CA GLY A 339 -27.69 13.60 4.58
C GLY A 339 -28.85 14.24 5.32
N TRP A 340 -28.63 14.69 6.56
CA TRP A 340 -29.62 15.49 7.30
C TRP A 340 -29.93 16.81 6.60
N MET A 341 -28.90 17.60 6.25
CA MET A 341 -29.07 18.92 5.65
C MET A 341 -29.80 18.87 4.31
N ASN A 342 -29.56 17.83 3.52
CA ASN A 342 -30.17 17.64 2.21
C ASN A 342 -31.49 16.84 2.24
N GLY A 343 -31.99 16.48 3.42
CA GLY A 343 -33.24 15.73 3.56
C GLY A 343 -33.19 14.27 3.09
N LEU A 344 -31.99 13.69 2.94
CA LEU A 344 -31.80 12.28 2.58
C LEU A 344 -31.92 11.34 3.78
N LEU A 345 -31.61 11.84 4.98
CA LEU A 345 -31.70 11.11 6.22
C LEU A 345 -32.63 11.84 7.18
N THR A 346 -33.33 11.08 8.01
CA THR A 346 -34.03 11.61 9.17
C THR A 346 -33.04 12.03 10.25
N LYS A 347 -33.51 12.85 11.20
CA LYS A 347 -32.69 13.26 12.35
C LYS A 347 -32.26 12.06 13.20
N ASN A 348 -33.08 11.01 13.31
CA ASN A 348 -32.73 9.79 14.03
C ASN A 348 -31.69 8.95 13.28
N GLU A 349 -31.85 8.72 11.98
CA GLU A 349 -30.84 8.01 11.18
C GLU A 349 -29.48 8.75 11.22
N SER A 350 -29.51 10.07 11.17
CA SER A 350 -28.30 10.90 11.29
C SER A 350 -27.66 10.81 12.68
N LYS A 351 -28.46 10.69 13.74
CA LYS A 351 -27.96 10.47 15.11
C LYS A 351 -27.38 9.07 15.29
N GLU A 352 -27.99 8.05 14.70
CA GLU A 352 -27.47 6.67 14.73
C GLU A 352 -26.11 6.56 14.04
N LEU A 353 -25.92 7.25 12.91
CA LEU A 353 -24.61 7.35 12.26
C LEU A 353 -23.54 8.05 13.11
N LEU A 354 -23.95 8.88 14.06
CA LEU A 354 -23.10 9.57 15.02
C LEU A 354 -23.04 8.86 16.39
N ASP A 355 -23.63 7.66 16.50
CA ASP A 355 -23.77 6.88 17.74
C ASP A 355 -24.39 7.70 18.90
N LEU A 356 -25.37 8.56 18.59
CA LEU A 356 -26.13 9.39 19.54
C LEU A 356 -27.52 8.81 19.83
N GLU A 357 -28.06 9.08 21.02
CA GLU A 357 -29.41 8.65 21.40
C GLU A 357 -30.50 9.24 20.49
N THR A 358 -31.34 8.35 19.95
CA THR A 358 -32.53 8.67 19.15
C THR A 358 -33.71 9.04 20.04
N ASN A 359 -34.73 9.66 19.46
CA ASN A 359 -35.94 10.05 20.17
C ASN A 359 -37.19 9.87 19.31
N ASP A 360 -38.35 9.67 19.94
CA ASP A 360 -39.62 9.41 19.24
C ASP A 360 -40.02 10.54 18.27
N LYS A 361 -39.58 11.79 18.53
CA LYS A 361 -39.81 12.96 17.67
C LYS A 361 -38.68 13.23 16.65
N GLY A 362 -37.80 12.25 16.44
CA GLY A 362 -36.61 12.38 15.60
C GLY A 362 -36.76 11.82 14.18
N ASN A 363 -37.89 11.20 13.85
CA ASN A 363 -38.21 10.75 12.48
C ASN A 363 -38.77 11.93 11.67
N ILE A 364 -37.98 12.98 11.57
CA ILE A 364 -38.26 14.17 10.77
C ILE A 364 -37.19 14.30 9.70
N TYR A 365 -37.51 14.89 8.55
CA TYR A 365 -36.62 15.33 7.48
C TYR A 365 -36.42 16.84 7.54
N LYS A 366 -35.24 17.33 7.15
CA LYS A 366 -35.01 18.76 6.91
C LYS A 366 -35.16 19.04 5.42
N VAL A 367 -36.06 19.95 5.05
CA VAL A 367 -36.25 20.39 3.66
C VAL A 367 -35.51 21.72 3.46
N ASN A 368 -34.73 21.82 2.39
CA ASN A 368 -33.84 22.96 2.12
C ASN A 368 -34.57 24.30 1.90
N PHE A 369 -35.89 24.28 1.66
CA PHE A 369 -36.68 25.49 1.55
C PHE A 369 -37.03 26.01 2.96
N ALA A 370 -36.42 27.13 3.35
CA ALA A 370 -36.67 27.86 4.61
C ALA A 370 -36.45 27.07 5.93
N ASP A 371 -35.55 26.05 5.93
CA ASP A 371 -35.25 25.22 7.12
C ASP A 371 -36.51 24.60 7.76
N MET A 372 -37.43 24.10 6.93
CA MET A 372 -38.62 23.41 7.43
C MET A 372 -38.34 21.96 7.82
N PHE A 373 -39.08 21.47 8.83
CA PHE A 373 -38.99 20.11 9.33
C PHE A 373 -40.30 19.37 9.05
N VAL A 374 -40.23 18.28 8.31
CA VAL A 374 -41.39 17.46 7.88
C VAL A 374 -41.29 16.10 8.55
N ASN A 375 -42.40 15.54 9.03
CA ASN A 375 -42.38 14.19 9.63
C ASN A 375 -42.22 13.12 8.54
N ALA A 376 -41.63 11.98 8.89
CA ALA A 376 -41.37 10.90 7.93
C ALA A 376 -42.64 10.21 7.40
N ASP A 377 -43.79 10.43 8.03
CA ASP A 377 -45.12 9.93 7.63
C ASP A 377 -45.88 10.89 6.70
N GLU A 378 -45.36 12.09 6.43
CA GLU A 378 -45.95 13.07 5.51
C GLU A 378 -45.36 12.93 4.09
N ASP A 379 -46.20 13.06 3.05
CA ASP A 379 -45.74 13.00 1.66
C ASP A 379 -44.97 14.27 1.29
N LEU A 380 -43.65 14.12 1.16
CA LEU A 380 -42.71 15.19 0.81
C LEU A 380 -43.06 15.86 -0.54
N VAL A 381 -43.70 15.14 -1.46
CA VAL A 381 -44.12 15.67 -2.77
C VAL A 381 -45.33 16.59 -2.62
N GLU A 382 -46.32 16.19 -1.81
CA GLU A 382 -47.50 17.03 -1.54
C GLU A 382 -47.11 18.31 -0.78
N VAL A 383 -46.24 18.20 0.23
CA VAL A 383 -45.73 19.36 0.98
C VAL A 383 -44.98 20.33 0.06
N SER A 384 -44.10 19.82 -0.81
CA SER A 384 -43.38 20.63 -1.80
C SER A 384 -44.34 21.35 -2.78
N SER A 385 -45.37 20.66 -3.26
CA SER A 385 -46.37 21.22 -4.18
C SER A 385 -47.23 22.32 -3.54
N HIS A 386 -47.59 22.18 -2.26
CA HIS A 386 -48.32 23.20 -1.52
C HIS A 386 -47.49 24.47 -1.28
N MET A 387 -46.17 24.34 -1.16
CA MET A 387 -45.25 25.47 -0.98
C MET A 387 -45.01 26.25 -2.26
N ALA A 388 -44.84 25.57 -3.40
CA ALA A 388 -44.72 26.21 -4.70
C ALA A 388 -45.92 27.14 -4.96
N ASN A 389 -47.12 26.72 -4.56
CA ASN A 389 -48.35 27.50 -4.71
C ASN A 389 -48.43 28.73 -3.78
N MET A 390 -47.72 28.77 -2.65
CA MET A 390 -47.66 29.95 -1.77
C MET A 390 -46.73 31.06 -2.27
N GLN A 391 -45.79 30.76 -3.18
CA GLN A 391 -44.88 31.76 -3.76
C GLN A 391 -45.51 32.62 -4.86
N TYR A 392 -46.74 32.32 -5.31
CA TYR A 392 -47.43 33.02 -6.39
C TYR A 392 -48.50 34.03 -5.94
N ILE A 393 -48.46 34.48 -4.68
CA ILE A 393 -49.37 35.53 -4.18
C ILE A 393 -48.62 36.87 -4.07
N GLU A 394 -49.05 37.82 -4.90
CA GLU A 394 -48.81 39.28 -4.95
C GLU A 394 -47.57 39.86 -5.68
N ASP A 395 -47.86 40.38 -6.89
CA ASP A 395 -47.36 41.59 -7.57
C ASP A 395 -45.85 41.97 -7.54
N SER A 396 -45.14 41.67 -8.64
CA SER A 396 -44.39 42.68 -9.44
C SER A 396 -43.68 42.05 -10.65
N THR A 397 -43.84 42.68 -11.83
CA THR A 397 -43.15 42.37 -13.10
C THR A 397 -41.98 43.35 -13.34
N PRO A 398 -41.07 43.13 -14.31
CA PRO A 398 -40.05 42.09 -14.43
C PRO A 398 -38.62 42.70 -14.65
N LEU A 399 -37.56 41.94 -14.38
CA LEU A 399 -36.20 42.23 -14.87
C LEU A 399 -35.62 40.95 -15.48
N GLU A 400 -35.45 40.97 -16.79
CA GLU A 400 -34.70 39.97 -17.56
C GLU A 400 -33.23 39.98 -17.11
N GLU A 401 -32.73 38.82 -16.65
CA GLU A 401 -31.32 38.48 -16.75
C GLU A 401 -31.17 36.98 -17.03
N ASP A 402 -30.62 36.75 -18.21
CA ASP A 402 -30.09 35.54 -18.81
C ASP A 402 -29.36 34.63 -17.79
N ARG A 403 -30.04 33.55 -17.38
CA ARG A 403 -29.46 32.36 -16.73
C ARG A 403 -30.24 31.12 -17.14
N ASP A 404 -29.94 30.61 -18.33
CA ASP A 404 -30.29 29.24 -18.70
C ASP A 404 -29.45 28.24 -17.87
N GLN A 405 -29.95 27.90 -16.69
CA GLN A 405 -29.82 26.55 -16.14
C GLN A 405 -31.23 25.99 -15.97
N ILE A 406 -31.70 25.42 -17.06
CA ILE A 406 -32.93 24.67 -17.15
C ILE A 406 -32.67 23.30 -16.49
N GLU A 407 -32.98 23.17 -15.21
CA GLU A 407 -33.35 21.88 -14.63
C GLU A 407 -34.86 21.70 -14.85
N ILE A 408 -35.24 21.05 -15.96
CA ILE A 408 -36.62 20.64 -16.21
C ILE A 408 -36.81 19.24 -15.64
N THR A 409 -37.66 19.15 -14.62
CA THR A 409 -38.40 17.92 -14.30
C THR A 409 -39.23 17.51 -15.52
N PRO A 410 -39.19 16.23 -15.96
CA PRO A 410 -39.86 15.83 -17.20
C PRO A 410 -41.37 16.09 -17.08
N ASP A 411 -41.86 17.05 -17.86
CA ASP A 411 -43.27 17.29 -18.07
C ASP A 411 -43.81 16.24 -19.06
N GLU A 412 -45.01 15.71 -18.84
CA GLU A 412 -45.62 14.65 -19.65
C GLU A 412 -46.09 15.14 -21.05
N SER A 413 -45.45 16.18 -21.59
CA SER A 413 -45.81 16.84 -22.84
C SER A 413 -44.64 17.10 -23.81
N MET A 414 -43.46 16.49 -23.60
CA MET A 414 -42.29 16.68 -24.48
C MET A 414 -42.36 15.83 -25.77
N ASP A 415 -42.09 16.45 -26.92
CA ASP A 415 -42.00 15.77 -28.22
C ASP A 415 -40.87 14.73 -28.25
N ASP A 416 -41.06 13.62 -28.97
CA ASP A 416 -40.12 12.48 -29.05
C ASP A 416 -38.69 12.91 -29.45
N GLU A 417 -38.54 13.97 -30.25
CA GLU A 417 -37.24 14.51 -30.68
C GLU A 417 -36.45 15.16 -29.52
N GLU A 418 -37.12 15.86 -28.60
CA GLU A 418 -36.47 16.51 -27.45
C GLU A 418 -36.00 15.48 -26.42
N ILE A 419 -36.79 14.41 -26.22
CA ILE A 419 -36.41 13.28 -25.34
C ILE A 419 -35.18 12.55 -25.90
N ILE A 420 -35.10 12.37 -27.22
CA ILE A 420 -33.92 11.78 -27.89
C ILE A 420 -32.70 12.68 -27.73
N LEU A 421 -32.86 14.00 -27.89
CA LEU A 421 -31.77 14.97 -27.72
C LEU A 421 -31.24 14.97 -26.29
N HIS A 422 -32.14 14.97 -25.30
CA HIS A 422 -31.79 14.94 -23.88
C HIS A 422 -31.04 13.64 -23.51
N LYS A 423 -31.53 12.48 -23.97
CA LYS A 423 -30.83 11.20 -23.78
C LYS A 423 -29.47 11.18 -24.47
N ALA A 424 -29.34 11.78 -25.66
CA ALA A 424 -28.06 11.89 -26.35
C ALA A 424 -27.05 12.79 -25.61
N MET A 425 -27.52 13.91 -25.04
CA MET A 425 -26.71 14.78 -24.18
C MET A 425 -26.24 14.06 -22.91
N GLU A 426 -27.14 13.31 -22.25
CA GLU A 426 -26.82 12.53 -21.06
C GLU A 426 -25.77 11.44 -21.35
N ILE A 427 -25.92 10.70 -22.45
CA ILE A 427 -24.95 9.70 -22.90
C ILE A 427 -23.59 10.35 -23.19
N LYS A 428 -23.57 11.52 -23.85
CA LYS A 428 -22.34 12.27 -24.13
C LYS A 428 -21.65 12.73 -22.84
N ALA A 429 -22.41 13.28 -21.89
CA ALA A 429 -21.90 13.71 -20.59
C ALA A 429 -21.32 12.53 -19.78
N ARG A 430 -22.03 11.39 -19.77
CA ARG A 430 -21.58 10.16 -19.10
C ARG A 430 -20.29 9.62 -19.70
N ARG A 431 -20.14 9.71 -21.03
CA ARG A 431 -18.90 9.33 -21.75
C ARG A 431 -17.74 10.25 -21.42
N VAL A 432 -17.96 11.56 -21.36
CA VAL A 432 -16.93 12.55 -20.97
C VAL A 432 -16.45 12.28 -19.54
N GLN A 433 -17.38 12.04 -18.60
CA GLN A 433 -17.04 11.70 -17.22
C GLN A 433 -16.26 10.38 -17.12
N ALA A 434 -16.67 9.35 -17.87
CA ALA A 434 -15.96 8.07 -17.92
C ALA A 434 -14.53 8.24 -18.49
N ALA A 435 -14.37 9.06 -19.52
CA ALA A 435 -13.08 9.40 -20.10
C ALA A 435 -12.16 10.10 -19.09
N ALA A 436 -12.69 11.10 -18.37
CA ALA A 436 -11.97 11.83 -17.34
C ALA A 436 -11.46 10.90 -16.23
N ARG A 437 -12.36 10.10 -15.63
CA ARG A 437 -12.03 9.19 -14.52
C ARG A 437 -11.00 8.14 -14.93
N SER A 438 -11.15 7.58 -16.14
CA SER A 438 -10.25 6.53 -16.64
C SER A 438 -8.84 7.08 -16.93
N LEU A 439 -8.73 8.28 -17.52
CA LEU A 439 -7.44 8.94 -17.71
C LEU A 439 -6.80 9.34 -16.38
N GLU A 440 -7.57 9.84 -15.42
CA GLU A 440 -7.06 10.23 -14.10
C GLU A 440 -6.53 9.03 -13.31
N ALA A 441 -7.19 7.87 -13.40
CA ALA A 441 -6.69 6.62 -12.83
C ALA A 441 -5.33 6.22 -13.45
N ALA A 442 -5.21 6.27 -14.78
CA ALA A 442 -3.97 5.96 -15.48
C ALA A 442 -2.84 6.96 -15.14
N LYS A 443 -3.16 8.26 -15.04
CA LYS A 443 -2.21 9.31 -14.59
C LYS A 443 -1.71 9.02 -13.17
N ARG A 444 -2.58 8.62 -12.25
CA ARG A 444 -2.21 8.33 -10.86
C ARG A 444 -1.31 7.10 -10.74
N GLU A 445 -1.61 6.05 -11.50
CA GLU A 445 -0.82 4.82 -11.50
C GLU A 445 0.59 5.05 -12.06
N GLN A 446 0.67 5.61 -13.28
CA GLN A 446 1.95 5.83 -13.96
C GLN A 446 2.74 6.98 -13.33
N GLY A 447 2.06 8.03 -12.85
CA GLY A 447 2.69 9.17 -12.18
C GLY A 447 3.54 8.75 -10.99
N ARG A 448 3.07 7.80 -10.16
CA ARG A 448 3.84 7.24 -9.04
C ARG A 448 5.14 6.56 -9.48
N LYS A 449 5.15 5.90 -10.64
CA LYS A 449 6.36 5.24 -11.18
C LYS A 449 7.39 6.29 -11.61
N PHE A 450 6.95 7.33 -12.31
CA PHE A 450 7.81 8.45 -12.69
C PHE A 450 8.34 9.20 -11.46
N GLU A 451 7.49 9.49 -10.48
CA GLU A 451 7.89 10.18 -9.25
C GLU A 451 8.99 9.41 -8.52
N LEU A 452 8.81 8.10 -8.33
CA LEU A 452 9.81 7.27 -7.67
C LEU A 452 11.13 7.23 -8.45
N ALA A 453 11.06 7.13 -9.78
CA ALA A 453 12.23 7.06 -10.65
C ALA A 453 13.03 8.38 -10.66
N VAL A 454 12.35 9.51 -10.87
CA VAL A 454 12.96 10.85 -10.86
C VAL A 454 13.48 11.20 -9.47
N TYR A 455 12.75 10.85 -8.41
CA TYR A 455 13.19 11.07 -7.03
C TYR A 455 14.48 10.31 -6.73
N LYS A 456 14.56 9.03 -7.09
CA LYS A 456 15.79 8.22 -6.93
C LYS A 456 16.96 8.82 -7.72
N TYR A 457 16.71 9.25 -8.96
CA TYR A 457 17.73 9.90 -9.80
C TYR A 457 18.26 11.19 -9.16
N LEU A 458 17.39 12.13 -8.79
CA LEU A 458 17.80 13.41 -8.19
C LEU A 458 18.52 13.22 -6.85
N ARG A 459 18.08 12.26 -6.05
CA ARG A 459 18.76 11.91 -4.79
C ARG A 459 20.15 11.32 -5.02
N ASN A 460 20.30 10.44 -6.01
CA ASN A 460 21.61 9.90 -6.38
C ASN A 460 22.54 11.00 -6.92
N GLN A 461 22.03 11.87 -7.78
CA GLN A 461 22.76 13.03 -8.31
C GLN A 461 23.24 13.95 -7.16
N SER A 462 22.36 14.26 -6.21
CA SER A 462 22.70 15.04 -5.01
C SER A 462 23.79 14.37 -4.17
N ASN A 463 23.70 13.06 -3.96
CA ASN A 463 24.72 12.29 -3.24
C ASN A 463 26.08 12.28 -3.96
N GLN A 464 26.08 12.18 -5.30
CA GLN A 464 27.30 12.25 -6.09
C GLN A 464 27.97 13.62 -5.96
N ILE A 465 27.22 14.71 -6.11
CA ILE A 465 27.74 16.07 -5.91
C ILE A 465 28.29 16.25 -4.50
N ARG A 466 27.54 15.80 -3.48
CA ARG A 466 28.00 15.82 -2.09
C ARG A 466 29.30 15.05 -1.92
N SER A 467 29.45 13.90 -2.57
CA SER A 467 30.67 13.10 -2.52
C SER A 467 31.83 13.75 -3.29
N SER A 468 31.57 14.44 -4.41
CA SER A 468 32.58 15.20 -5.14
C SER A 468 33.08 16.41 -4.33
N LEU A 469 32.17 17.09 -3.63
CA LEU A 469 32.49 18.22 -2.77
C LEU A 469 33.21 17.79 -1.48
N LEU A 470 32.84 16.65 -0.88
CA LEU A 470 33.39 16.15 0.40
C LEU A 470 34.47 15.05 0.24
N GLY A 471 34.89 14.74 -0.98
CA GLY A 471 35.56 13.48 -1.37
C GLY A 471 36.82 13.04 -0.63
N THR A 472 37.02 11.72 -0.65
CA THR A 472 37.96 10.83 0.06
C THR A 472 39.44 10.89 -0.37
N GLN A 473 40.02 12.08 -0.52
CA GLN A 473 41.48 12.25 -0.55
C GLN A 473 41.97 13.10 0.60
N LYS A 474 43.17 12.79 1.11
CA LYS A 474 43.94 13.57 2.09
C LYS A 474 44.33 14.95 1.53
N ALA A 475 43.37 15.76 1.13
CA ALA A 475 43.51 17.18 0.88
C ALA A 475 42.34 17.86 1.58
N ALA A 476 42.53 18.09 2.87
CA ALA A 476 41.69 18.97 3.68
C ALA A 476 41.95 20.43 3.24
N GLY A 477 41.62 20.73 1.99
CA GLY A 477 41.79 22.03 1.35
C GLY A 477 40.48 22.80 1.28
N ASP A 478 40.59 24.11 1.51
CA ASP A 478 39.52 25.09 1.35
C ASP A 478 39.05 25.16 -0.12
N ILE A 479 37.83 25.66 -0.39
CA ILE A 479 37.31 25.78 -1.78
C ILE A 479 38.30 26.56 -2.68
N TRP A 480 39.02 27.50 -2.08
CA TRP A 480 40.10 28.28 -2.67
C TRP A 480 41.29 27.45 -3.16
N GLU A 481 41.63 26.33 -2.50
CA GLU A 481 42.66 25.41 -2.99
C GLU A 481 42.21 24.64 -4.23
N MET A 482 40.92 24.32 -4.35
CA MET A 482 40.35 23.68 -5.55
C MET A 482 40.30 24.66 -6.73
N LEU A 483 40.09 25.95 -6.46
CA LEU A 483 40.11 27.01 -7.48
C LEU A 483 41.51 27.56 -7.76
N ASN A 484 42.52 27.14 -6.97
CA ASN A 484 43.91 27.62 -7.04
C ASN A 484 44.03 29.16 -7.00
N MET A 485 43.21 29.81 -6.15
CA MET A 485 43.14 31.27 -6.00
C MET A 485 42.69 31.65 -4.58
N THR A 486 42.96 32.88 -4.17
CA THR A 486 42.50 33.43 -2.88
C THR A 486 41.16 34.18 -3.02
N GLN A 487 40.47 34.38 -1.89
CA GLN A 487 39.21 35.13 -1.85
C GLN A 487 39.35 36.56 -2.38
N GLU A 488 40.43 37.25 -2.00
CA GLU A 488 40.72 38.63 -2.43
C GLU A 488 40.99 38.70 -3.95
N GLU A 489 41.64 37.68 -4.52
CA GLU A 489 41.84 37.58 -5.98
C GLU A 489 40.52 37.35 -6.72
N PHE A 490 39.59 36.59 -6.15
CA PHE A 490 38.27 36.35 -6.75
C PHE A 490 37.36 37.58 -6.70
N GLU A 491 37.37 38.33 -5.60
CA GLU A 491 36.61 39.57 -5.45
C GLU A 491 37.13 40.69 -6.38
N ALA A 492 38.42 40.66 -6.75
CA ALA A 492 39.03 41.59 -7.69
C ALA A 492 38.71 41.29 -9.17
N LEU A 493 38.14 40.13 -9.49
CA LEU A 493 37.75 39.75 -10.85
C LEU A 493 36.48 40.48 -11.30
N ALA A 494 36.36 40.72 -12.61
CA ALA A 494 35.10 41.21 -13.18
C ALA A 494 33.99 40.16 -12.99
N PRO A 495 32.71 40.55 -12.83
CA PRO A 495 31.59 39.61 -12.62
C PRO A 495 31.51 38.49 -13.66
N VAL A 496 31.84 38.81 -14.92
CA VAL A 496 31.88 37.85 -16.03
C VAL A 496 32.96 36.76 -15.84
N GLN A 497 34.08 37.10 -15.21
CA GLN A 497 35.17 36.16 -14.93
C GLN A 497 34.82 35.28 -13.71
N GLN A 498 34.19 35.85 -12.68
CA GLN A 498 33.66 35.09 -11.53
C GLN A 498 32.66 34.03 -12.00
N GLU A 499 31.74 34.42 -12.88
CA GLU A 499 30.71 33.53 -13.43
C GLU A 499 31.32 32.39 -14.29
N LYS A 500 32.39 32.69 -15.03
CA LYS A 500 33.12 31.70 -15.83
C LYS A 500 33.81 30.66 -14.95
N LEU A 501 34.41 31.08 -13.83
CA LEU A 501 35.04 30.18 -12.86
C LEU A 501 34.01 29.30 -12.16
N ALA A 502 32.88 29.86 -11.73
CA ALA A 502 31.78 29.09 -11.14
C ALA A 502 31.22 28.06 -12.13
N SER A 503 31.14 28.41 -13.42
CA SER A 503 30.73 27.48 -14.49
C SER A 503 31.71 26.31 -14.65
N GLN A 504 33.02 26.60 -14.69
CA GLN A 504 34.07 25.58 -14.78
C GLN A 504 34.09 24.66 -13.56
N PHE A 505 33.83 25.20 -12.38
CA PHE A 505 33.72 24.41 -11.16
C PHE A 505 32.49 23.49 -11.21
N ALA A 506 31.33 24.02 -11.61
CA ALA A 506 30.10 23.22 -11.78
C ALA A 506 30.26 22.10 -12.82
N ASP A 507 31.03 22.33 -13.89
CA ASP A 507 31.38 21.31 -14.88
C ASP A 507 32.19 20.14 -14.31
N GLN A 508 32.99 20.39 -13.27
CA GLN A 508 33.85 19.36 -12.65
C GLN A 508 33.13 18.52 -11.58
N LEU A 509 31.98 18.98 -11.09
CA LEU A 509 31.26 18.29 -10.00
C LEU A 509 30.64 16.96 -10.45
N LEU A 510 30.23 16.88 -11.71
CA LEU A 510 29.51 15.75 -12.30
C LEU A 510 29.81 15.65 -13.80
N ASP A 511 29.73 14.43 -14.33
CA ASP A 511 29.70 14.20 -15.77
C ASP A 511 28.27 14.41 -16.29
N TRP A 512 27.96 15.67 -16.63
CA TRP A 512 26.60 16.07 -17.03
C TRP A 512 26.08 15.32 -18.26
N ASN A 513 26.94 14.91 -19.19
CA ASN A 513 26.52 14.13 -20.35
C ASN A 513 26.09 12.72 -19.94
N LYS A 514 26.84 12.07 -19.04
CA LYS A 514 26.42 10.76 -18.48
C LYS A 514 25.14 10.86 -17.67
N GLU A 515 24.92 11.97 -16.99
CA GLU A 515 23.68 12.20 -16.23
C GLU A 515 22.44 12.28 -17.14
N GLU A 516 22.58 12.81 -18.35
CA GLU A 516 21.53 12.78 -19.38
C GLU A 516 21.24 11.36 -19.86
N ASP A 517 22.29 10.58 -20.16
CA ASP A 517 22.15 9.18 -20.57
C ASP A 517 21.48 8.31 -19.49
N ILE A 518 21.84 8.54 -18.22
CA ILE A 518 21.23 7.84 -17.08
C ILE A 518 19.75 8.18 -17.00
N LEU A 519 19.39 9.46 -17.05
CA LEU A 519 18.00 9.88 -16.96
C LEU A 519 17.18 9.36 -18.15
N GLU A 520 17.76 9.33 -19.36
CA GLU A 520 17.11 8.73 -20.53
C GLU A 520 16.89 7.24 -20.36
N SER A 521 17.89 6.49 -19.86
CA SER A 521 17.76 5.05 -19.60
C SER A 521 16.65 4.72 -18.60
N ILE A 522 16.37 5.63 -17.67
CA ILE A 522 15.32 5.50 -16.65
C ILE A 522 13.94 5.85 -17.23
N LEU A 523 13.84 6.96 -17.98
CA LEU A 523 12.55 7.48 -18.45
C LEU A 523 12.07 6.84 -19.75
N ALA A 524 12.97 6.40 -20.64
CA ALA A 524 12.59 5.76 -21.90
C ALA A 524 11.65 4.56 -21.78
N PRO A 525 11.89 3.57 -20.88
CA PRO A 525 10.95 2.46 -20.70
C PRO A 525 9.61 2.95 -20.12
N LEU A 526 9.63 3.92 -19.20
CA LEU A 526 8.41 4.47 -18.59
C LEU A 526 7.55 5.25 -19.58
N TRP A 527 8.18 6.02 -20.47
CA TRP A 527 7.49 6.70 -21.57
C TRP A 527 6.81 5.69 -22.49
N SER A 528 7.50 4.62 -22.87
CA SER A 528 6.93 3.57 -23.72
C SER A 528 5.74 2.87 -23.04
N GLU A 529 5.88 2.51 -21.77
CA GLU A 529 4.81 1.85 -21.01
C GLU A 529 3.57 2.77 -20.88
N THR A 530 3.80 4.03 -20.50
CA THR A 530 2.73 5.01 -20.26
C THR A 530 2.03 5.42 -21.54
N TYR A 531 2.78 5.52 -22.64
CA TYR A 531 2.21 5.74 -23.96
C TYR A 531 1.27 4.59 -24.36
N SER A 532 1.71 3.33 -24.21
CA SER A 532 0.87 2.16 -24.47
C SER A 532 -0.38 2.15 -23.58
N LYS A 533 -0.27 2.55 -22.32
CA LYS A 533 -1.42 2.70 -21.41
C LYS A 533 -2.40 3.78 -21.88
N GLY A 534 -1.91 4.90 -22.39
CA GLY A 534 -2.75 5.96 -22.98
C GLY A 534 -3.51 5.48 -24.21
N ALA A 535 -2.84 4.71 -25.06
CA ALA A 535 -3.42 4.08 -26.24
C ALA A 535 -4.47 3.02 -25.87
N GLU A 536 -4.16 2.14 -24.90
CA GLU A 536 -5.08 1.14 -24.35
C GLU A 536 -6.34 1.79 -23.77
N GLN A 537 -6.19 2.93 -23.08
CA GLN A 537 -7.32 3.68 -22.52
C GLN A 537 -8.29 4.15 -23.62
N ALA A 538 -7.77 4.77 -24.68
CA ALA A 538 -8.59 5.20 -25.82
C ALA A 538 -9.23 3.98 -26.51
N GLN A 539 -8.46 2.91 -26.72
CA GLN A 539 -8.98 1.68 -27.31
C GLN A 539 -10.18 1.11 -26.54
N ASN A 540 -10.08 1.05 -25.21
CA ASN A 540 -11.13 0.50 -24.35
C ASN A 540 -12.36 1.43 -24.28
N LEU A 541 -12.14 2.74 -24.10
CA LEU A 541 -13.21 3.73 -23.99
C LEU A 541 -14.06 3.83 -25.26
N TYR A 542 -13.42 3.68 -26.43
CA TYR A 542 -14.09 3.77 -27.73
C TYR A 542 -14.34 2.41 -28.41
N ARG A 543 -13.99 1.30 -27.75
CA ARG A 543 -14.15 -0.07 -28.26
C ARG A 543 -13.51 -0.28 -29.65
N LEU A 544 -12.29 0.24 -29.82
CA LEU A 544 -11.52 0.15 -31.06
C LEU A 544 -10.87 -1.24 -31.19
N ASN A 545 -11.70 -2.25 -31.47
CA ASN A 545 -11.24 -3.61 -31.68
C ASN A 545 -10.53 -3.71 -33.05
N ALA A 546 -9.40 -4.42 -33.11
CA ALA A 546 -8.59 -4.66 -34.32
C ALA A 546 -7.70 -3.51 -34.86
N ILE A 547 -7.52 -2.42 -34.11
CA ILE A 547 -6.52 -1.39 -34.43
C ILE A 547 -5.21 -1.70 -33.72
N GLN A 548 -4.11 -1.78 -34.48
CA GLN A 548 -2.77 -1.96 -33.91
C GLN A 548 -2.40 -0.74 -33.07
N GLN A 549 -1.99 -0.95 -31.82
CA GLN A 549 -1.53 0.14 -30.97
C GLN A 549 -0.33 0.83 -31.63
N PRO A 550 -0.35 2.16 -31.76
CA PRO A 550 0.80 2.88 -32.28
C PRO A 550 1.99 2.66 -31.34
N ALA A 551 3.20 2.66 -31.89
CA ALA A 551 4.41 2.71 -31.08
C ALA A 551 4.70 4.19 -30.75
N LEU A 552 5.35 4.43 -29.60
CA LEU A 552 5.82 5.77 -29.23
C LEU A 552 6.62 6.38 -30.39
N VAL A 553 6.08 7.42 -31.01
CA VAL A 553 6.68 8.07 -32.19
C VAL A 553 8.03 8.66 -31.82
N SER A 554 8.97 8.68 -32.79
CA SER A 554 10.30 9.26 -32.62
C SER A 554 10.24 10.70 -32.11
N THR A 555 9.24 11.50 -32.48
CA THR A 555 9.09 12.91 -32.05
C THR A 555 8.86 13.04 -30.55
N ALA A 556 7.91 12.30 -29.97
CA ALA A 556 7.66 12.32 -28.53
C ALA A 556 8.88 11.86 -27.71
N ARG A 557 9.60 10.85 -28.21
CA ARG A 557 10.85 10.36 -27.62
C ARG A 557 12.00 11.38 -27.76
N LEU A 558 12.18 11.97 -28.94
CA LEU A 558 13.21 12.99 -29.21
C LEU A 558 12.98 14.26 -28.38
N LYS A 559 11.73 14.70 -28.24
CA LYS A 559 11.36 15.85 -27.40
C LYS A 559 11.49 15.52 -25.91
N GLY A 560 11.24 14.27 -25.52
CA GLY A 560 11.56 13.74 -24.19
C GLY A 560 13.06 13.89 -23.87
N GLY A 561 13.94 13.46 -24.78
CA GLY A 561 15.38 13.66 -24.65
C GLY A 561 15.78 15.14 -24.51
N GLN A 562 15.20 16.03 -25.32
CA GLN A 562 15.45 17.48 -25.18
C GLN A 562 15.01 18.04 -23.82
N ARG A 563 13.94 17.50 -23.22
CA ARG A 563 13.50 17.90 -21.87
C ARG A 563 14.45 17.37 -20.79
N ILE A 564 14.99 16.17 -20.95
CA ILE A 564 16.04 15.61 -20.08
C ILE A 564 17.26 16.54 -20.03
N THR A 565 17.77 16.96 -21.19
CA THR A 565 18.89 17.93 -21.26
C THR A 565 18.56 19.25 -20.57
N ARG A 566 17.30 19.72 -20.60
CA ARG A 566 16.90 20.93 -19.86
C ARG A 566 16.83 20.69 -18.35
N VAL A 567 16.45 19.49 -17.90
CA VAL A 567 16.43 19.14 -16.47
C VAL A 567 17.86 19.14 -15.91
N THR A 568 18.81 18.54 -16.62
CA THR A 568 20.24 18.54 -16.22
C THR A 568 20.82 19.95 -16.27
N GLN A 569 20.55 20.71 -17.33
CA GLN A 569 21.03 22.08 -17.47
C GLN A 569 20.47 23.02 -16.38
N THR A 570 19.18 22.93 -16.06
CA THR A 570 18.59 23.74 -14.96
C THR A 570 19.18 23.39 -13.60
N THR A 571 19.49 22.11 -13.34
CA THR A 571 20.23 21.73 -12.12
C THR A 571 21.61 22.38 -12.11
N LYS A 572 22.34 22.28 -13.23
CA LYS A 572 23.68 22.85 -13.36
C LYS A 572 23.71 24.36 -13.16
N ASP A 573 22.75 25.08 -13.75
CA ASP A 573 22.62 26.53 -13.62
C ASP A 573 22.30 26.92 -12.16
N THR A 574 21.43 26.16 -11.49
CA THR A 574 21.12 26.38 -10.06
C THR A 574 22.35 26.19 -9.19
N VAL A 575 23.13 25.13 -9.44
CA VAL A 575 24.38 24.85 -8.72
C VAL A 575 25.40 25.97 -8.96
N LYS A 576 25.55 26.41 -10.21
CA LYS A 576 26.43 27.54 -10.59
C LYS A 576 26.05 28.83 -9.85
N ASP A 577 24.76 29.15 -9.75
CA ASP A 577 24.28 30.34 -9.06
C ASP A 577 24.58 30.30 -7.56
N ILE A 578 24.40 29.13 -6.93
CA ILE A 578 24.71 28.92 -5.50
C ILE A 578 26.21 29.05 -5.26
N ILE A 579 27.04 28.46 -6.11
CA ILE A 579 28.51 28.59 -6.03
C ILE A 579 28.91 30.05 -6.16
N THR A 580 28.37 30.77 -7.15
CA THR A 580 28.72 32.17 -7.40
C THR A 580 28.40 33.04 -6.19
N LYS A 581 27.19 32.90 -5.62
CA LYS A 581 26.79 33.64 -4.42
C LYS A 581 27.60 33.23 -3.19
N GLY A 582 27.83 31.93 -3.00
CA GLY A 582 28.56 31.44 -1.85
C GLY A 582 30.04 31.85 -1.85
N LEU A 583 30.66 31.94 -3.03
CA LEU A 583 32.03 32.46 -3.17
C LEU A 583 32.09 33.98 -2.91
N GLN A 584 31.09 34.75 -3.35
CA GLN A 584 30.99 36.19 -3.05
C GLN A 584 30.76 36.48 -1.56
N GLU A 585 30.02 35.62 -0.87
CA GLU A 585 29.72 35.76 0.56
C GLU A 585 30.82 35.17 1.47
N GLY A 586 31.89 34.60 0.89
CA GLY A 586 32.99 33.99 1.66
C GLY A 586 32.55 32.74 2.45
N LYS A 587 31.54 32.02 1.97
CA LYS A 587 31.01 30.83 2.67
C LYS A 587 32.04 29.70 2.69
N ASN A 588 32.10 29.00 3.81
CA ASN A 588 32.97 27.85 3.95
C ASN A 588 32.44 26.64 3.16
N LYS A 589 33.33 25.67 2.92
CA LYS A 589 33.06 24.45 2.15
C LYS A 589 31.83 23.66 2.60
N GLN A 590 31.64 23.53 3.91
CA GLN A 590 30.50 22.78 4.46
C GLN A 590 29.20 23.53 4.22
N THR A 591 29.15 24.84 4.51
CA THR A 591 27.96 25.66 4.28
C THR A 591 27.56 25.71 2.80
N LEU A 592 28.53 25.80 1.89
CA LEU A 592 28.25 25.79 0.46
C LEU A 592 27.73 24.42 0.00
N THR A 593 28.32 23.34 0.51
CA THR A 593 27.87 21.97 0.21
C THR A 593 26.44 21.75 0.72
N ASP A 594 26.12 22.21 1.92
CA ASP A 594 24.79 22.07 2.50
C ASP A 594 23.75 22.91 1.75
N GLU A 595 24.10 24.11 1.26
CA GLU A 595 23.22 24.93 0.41
C GLU A 595 22.96 24.31 -0.96
N ILE A 596 24.02 23.78 -1.61
CA ILE A 596 23.89 23.04 -2.87
C ILE A 596 23.02 21.80 -2.65
N VAL A 597 23.32 21.02 -1.62
CA VAL A 597 22.53 19.83 -1.29
C VAL A 597 21.10 20.21 -0.95
N LEU A 598 20.84 21.28 -0.20
CA LEU A 598 19.49 21.74 0.17
C LEU A 598 18.68 22.23 -1.05
N ALA A 599 19.29 22.99 -1.95
CA ALA A 599 18.67 23.39 -3.22
C ALA A 599 18.39 22.18 -4.14
N MET A 600 19.16 21.11 -3.97
CA MET A 600 18.92 19.83 -4.64
C MET A 600 18.00 18.88 -3.87
N ASN A 601 17.86 19.04 -2.55
CA ASN A 601 17.01 18.26 -1.63
C ASN A 601 15.63 18.90 -1.40
N THR A 602 15.36 20.08 -1.94
CA THR A 602 14.01 20.66 -2.07
C THR A 602 13.18 19.91 -3.14
N SER A 603 13.47 18.61 -3.33
CA SER A 603 13.21 17.82 -4.54
C SER A 603 11.96 16.95 -4.50
N ASP A 604 11.07 17.12 -3.53
CA ASP A 604 9.74 16.52 -3.61
C ASP A 604 8.90 17.22 -4.70
N GLU A 605 8.84 18.55 -4.67
CA GLU A 605 8.01 19.31 -5.62
C GLU A 605 8.59 19.29 -7.03
N ARG A 606 9.93 19.42 -7.15
CA ARG A 606 10.62 19.35 -8.44
C ARG A 606 10.52 17.96 -9.08
N ALA A 607 10.73 16.89 -8.30
CA ALA A 607 10.59 15.52 -8.82
C ALA A 607 9.15 15.26 -9.27
N ARG A 608 8.15 15.68 -8.47
CA ARG A 608 6.73 15.58 -8.83
C ARG A 608 6.40 16.36 -10.09
N LEU A 609 6.91 17.58 -10.25
CA LEU A 609 6.65 18.39 -11.44
C LEU A 609 7.22 17.74 -12.72
N ILE A 610 8.47 17.27 -12.67
CA ILE A 610 9.11 16.57 -13.79
C ILE A 610 8.35 15.27 -14.09
N ALA A 611 8.05 14.48 -13.05
CA ALA A 611 7.34 13.22 -13.19
C ALA A 611 5.94 13.39 -13.77
N ALA A 612 5.16 14.33 -13.25
CA ALA A 612 3.82 14.65 -13.74
C ALA A 612 3.87 15.12 -15.20
N GLN A 613 4.87 15.93 -15.57
CA GLN A 613 5.01 16.42 -16.92
C GLN A 613 5.35 15.30 -17.91
N GLU A 614 6.32 14.46 -17.60
CA GLU A 614 6.75 13.37 -18.47
C GLU A 614 5.68 12.27 -18.59
N CYS A 615 5.00 11.95 -17.49
CA CYS A 615 3.89 11.01 -17.46
C CYS A 615 2.71 11.52 -18.30
N ASN A 616 2.23 12.74 -18.04
CA ASN A 616 1.05 13.28 -18.73
C ASN A 616 1.30 13.45 -20.23
N THR A 617 2.48 13.93 -20.62
CA THR A 617 2.86 14.07 -22.04
C THR A 617 2.79 12.73 -22.75
N SER A 618 3.37 11.68 -22.16
CA SER A 618 3.40 10.33 -22.77
C SER A 618 2.02 9.69 -22.84
N LEU A 619 1.25 9.80 -21.75
CA LEU A 619 -0.09 9.23 -21.66
C LEU A 619 -1.04 9.87 -22.67
N LEU A 620 -1.05 11.19 -22.75
CA LEU A 620 -1.94 11.93 -23.64
C LEU A 620 -1.52 11.79 -25.11
N ALA A 621 -0.21 11.63 -25.39
CA ALA A 621 0.27 11.34 -26.73
C ALA A 621 -0.25 9.99 -27.23
N GLY A 622 -0.12 8.93 -26.40
CA GLY A 622 -0.64 7.60 -26.76
C GLY A 622 -2.15 7.59 -26.94
N ASN A 623 -2.87 8.34 -26.10
CA ASN A 623 -4.31 8.52 -26.21
C ASN A 623 -4.72 9.18 -27.53
N PHE A 624 -4.02 10.27 -27.90
CA PHE A 624 -4.28 11.03 -29.11
C PHE A 624 -3.90 10.27 -30.40
N ASP A 625 -2.76 9.60 -30.40
CA ASP A 625 -2.30 8.81 -31.56
C ASP A 625 -3.19 7.58 -31.80
N MET A 626 -3.69 6.95 -30.73
CA MET A 626 -4.70 5.90 -30.85
C MET A 626 -5.99 6.46 -31.44
N ALA A 627 -6.42 7.65 -31.04
CA ALA A 627 -7.61 8.28 -31.62
C ALA A 627 -7.42 8.59 -33.11
N LYS A 628 -6.26 9.10 -33.51
CA LYS A 628 -5.93 9.29 -34.94
C LYS A 628 -5.97 7.97 -35.72
N SER A 629 -5.36 6.92 -35.17
CA SER A 629 -5.39 5.58 -35.77
C SER A 629 -6.81 5.00 -35.79
N GLY A 630 -7.64 5.40 -34.83
CA GLY A 630 -9.07 5.10 -34.69
C GLY A 630 -9.97 5.71 -35.78
N GLY A 631 -9.47 6.66 -36.56
CA GLY A 631 -10.23 7.32 -37.63
C GLY A 631 -11.26 8.34 -37.14
N PHE A 632 -11.14 8.85 -35.91
CA PHE A 632 -12.00 9.94 -35.42
C PHE A 632 -11.82 11.20 -36.26
N GLN A 633 -12.89 11.94 -36.51
CA GLN A 633 -12.85 13.13 -37.36
C GLN A 633 -12.57 14.40 -36.55
N SER A 634 -12.95 14.39 -35.27
CA SER A 634 -12.94 15.57 -34.41
C SER A 634 -12.45 15.26 -33.01
N LYS A 635 -11.93 16.30 -32.35
CA LYS A 635 -11.47 16.25 -30.96
C LYS A 635 -12.05 17.43 -30.18
N THR A 636 -12.44 17.17 -28.94
CA THR A 636 -13.01 18.16 -28.02
C THR A 636 -12.12 18.29 -26.79
N TRP A 637 -11.80 19.51 -26.41
CA TRP A 637 -10.96 19.81 -25.25
C TRP A 637 -11.79 19.91 -23.98
N HIS A 638 -11.34 19.23 -22.93
CA HIS A 638 -12.00 19.24 -21.62
C HIS A 638 -11.01 19.53 -20.51
N ILE A 639 -11.52 20.10 -19.43
CA ILE A 639 -10.78 20.40 -18.21
C ILE A 639 -11.31 19.52 -17.08
N THR A 640 -10.40 18.91 -16.31
CA THR A 640 -10.79 18.11 -15.15
C THR A 640 -11.21 18.98 -13.96
N ASP A 641 -10.52 20.12 -13.73
CA ASP A 641 -10.78 21.03 -12.63
C ASP A 641 -10.66 22.49 -13.10
N PRO A 642 -11.78 23.25 -13.21
CA PRO A 642 -11.76 24.65 -13.62
C PRO A 642 -10.93 25.55 -12.69
N ALA A 643 -10.84 25.23 -11.40
CA ALA A 643 -10.09 26.03 -10.44
C ALA A 643 -8.57 25.92 -10.68
N LYS A 644 -8.10 24.76 -11.17
CA LYS A 644 -6.67 24.50 -11.45
C LYS A 644 -6.25 24.75 -12.88
N ALA A 645 -7.20 24.85 -13.81
CA ALA A 645 -6.88 25.16 -15.20
C ALA A 645 -6.47 26.62 -15.37
N ARG A 646 -5.43 26.83 -16.18
CA ARG A 646 -4.98 28.15 -16.63
C ARG A 646 -6.05 28.82 -17.50
N ASP A 647 -6.08 30.16 -17.47
CA ASP A 647 -7.07 30.95 -18.19
C ASP A 647 -7.09 30.65 -19.69
N THR A 648 -5.91 30.51 -20.31
CA THR A 648 -5.77 30.15 -21.73
C THR A 648 -6.41 28.81 -22.11
N HIS A 649 -6.59 27.90 -21.14
CA HIS A 649 -7.18 26.58 -21.36
C HIS A 649 -8.64 26.53 -20.94
N ARG A 650 -9.08 27.35 -19.98
CA ARG A 650 -10.51 27.56 -19.64
C ARG A 650 -11.31 27.93 -20.89
N ASP A 651 -10.76 28.79 -21.72
CA ASP A 651 -11.34 29.17 -23.01
C ASP A 651 -11.43 28.02 -24.02
N LEU A 652 -10.66 26.96 -23.84
CA LEU A 652 -10.70 25.78 -24.71
C LEU A 652 -11.74 24.75 -24.24
N ASN A 653 -12.25 24.84 -23.01
CA ASN A 653 -13.19 23.86 -22.48
C ASN A 653 -14.45 23.76 -23.35
N GLY A 654 -14.77 22.55 -23.80
CA GLY A 654 -15.91 22.27 -24.69
C GLY A 654 -15.68 22.62 -26.16
N LYS A 655 -14.56 23.24 -26.56
CA LYS A 655 -14.28 23.54 -27.97
C LYS A 655 -13.97 22.25 -28.74
N THR A 656 -14.60 22.08 -29.90
CA THR A 656 -14.37 20.97 -30.83
C THR A 656 -13.69 21.48 -32.10
N VAL A 657 -12.63 20.81 -32.51
CA VAL A 657 -11.90 21.08 -33.78
C VAL A 657 -11.69 19.77 -34.54
N ARG A 658 -11.32 19.83 -35.83
CA ARG A 658 -10.95 18.61 -36.57
C ARG A 658 -9.74 17.94 -35.93
N ILE A 659 -9.61 16.62 -36.06
CA ILE A 659 -8.52 15.87 -35.40
C ILE A 659 -7.12 16.34 -35.82
N ASP A 660 -6.98 16.88 -37.04
CA ASP A 660 -5.72 17.41 -37.59
C ASP A 660 -5.52 18.92 -37.39
N GLU A 661 -6.52 19.64 -36.87
CA GLU A 661 -6.43 21.09 -36.65
C GLU A 661 -5.96 21.43 -35.23
N PRO A 662 -5.07 22.41 -35.02
CA PRO A 662 -4.65 22.79 -33.67
C PRO A 662 -5.73 23.61 -32.95
N PHE A 663 -5.80 23.46 -31.64
CA PHE A 663 -6.45 24.43 -30.76
C PHE A 663 -5.59 25.70 -30.70
N ILE A 664 -6.23 26.87 -30.76
CA ILE A 664 -5.57 28.17 -30.65
C ILE A 664 -5.91 28.77 -29.28
N THR A 665 -4.92 28.96 -28.43
CA THR A 665 -5.10 29.60 -27.13
C THR A 665 -5.30 31.11 -27.28
N THR A 666 -5.82 31.78 -26.25
CA THR A 666 -5.93 33.25 -26.23
C THR A 666 -4.58 33.96 -26.31
N ALA A 667 -3.49 33.28 -25.94
CA ALA A 667 -2.11 33.74 -26.14
C ALA A 667 -1.57 33.50 -27.57
N GLY A 668 -2.39 32.96 -28.49
CA GLY A 668 -2.04 32.68 -29.87
C GLY A 668 -1.22 31.40 -30.08
N ASN A 669 -1.09 30.56 -29.05
CA ASN A 669 -0.32 29.31 -29.13
C ASN A 669 -1.15 28.20 -29.76
N LYS A 670 -0.50 27.36 -30.58
CA LYS A 670 -1.13 26.24 -31.26
C LYS A 670 -0.84 24.93 -30.51
N LEU A 671 -1.88 24.23 -30.10
CA LEU A 671 -1.79 22.96 -29.36
C LEU A 671 -2.62 21.89 -30.06
N MET A 672 -2.02 20.75 -30.38
CA MET A 672 -2.75 19.59 -30.91
C MET A 672 -3.45 18.80 -29.81
N MET A 673 -2.89 18.82 -28.61
CA MET A 673 -3.37 18.08 -27.45
C MET A 673 -2.91 18.74 -26.15
N PRO A 674 -3.53 18.43 -25.00
CA PRO A 674 -2.97 18.77 -23.71
C PRO A 674 -1.58 18.16 -23.53
N CYS A 675 -0.65 18.89 -22.89
CA CYS A 675 0.76 18.49 -22.79
C CYS A 675 1.41 18.21 -24.16
N ASP A 676 1.10 19.01 -25.19
CA ASP A 676 1.63 18.83 -26.54
C ASP A 676 3.18 18.80 -26.55
N PRO A 677 3.82 17.69 -26.96
CA PRO A 677 5.28 17.59 -27.03
C PRO A 677 5.91 18.55 -28.06
N GLU A 678 5.14 19.04 -29.04
CA GLU A 678 5.62 20.00 -30.05
C GLU A 678 5.54 21.46 -29.58
N CYS A 679 4.82 21.74 -28.49
CA CYS A 679 4.76 23.07 -27.92
C CYS A 679 6.01 23.37 -27.09
N GLY A 680 6.82 24.32 -27.55
CA GLY A 680 8.04 24.75 -26.85
C GLY A 680 7.80 25.63 -25.62
N LYS A 681 6.57 26.06 -25.35
CA LYS A 681 6.24 26.99 -24.27
C LYS A 681 5.81 26.26 -23.01
N ALA A 682 6.63 26.32 -21.96
CA ALA A 682 6.39 25.64 -20.69
C ALA A 682 5.06 26.06 -20.03
N GLU A 683 4.69 27.34 -20.13
CA GLU A 683 3.45 27.91 -19.56
C GLU A 683 2.17 27.23 -20.07
N GLU A 684 2.20 26.67 -21.28
CA GLU A 684 1.05 26.01 -21.90
C GLU A 684 0.98 24.51 -21.61
N VAL A 685 2.10 23.87 -21.27
CA VAL A 685 2.20 22.40 -21.19
C VAL A 685 2.47 21.86 -19.79
N VAL A 686 3.11 22.64 -18.92
CA VAL A 686 3.51 22.21 -17.56
C VAL A 686 2.33 22.24 -16.61
N ASN A 687 2.16 21.18 -15.80
CA ASN A 687 1.08 21.08 -14.80
C ASN A 687 -0.34 21.16 -15.42
N CYS A 688 -0.52 20.56 -16.60
CA CYS A 688 -1.80 20.56 -17.31
C CYS A 688 -2.79 19.52 -16.75
N HIS A 689 -4.02 19.97 -16.50
CA HIS A 689 -5.14 19.15 -15.99
C HIS A 689 -6.26 18.95 -17.03
N CYS A 690 -5.90 19.01 -18.32
CA CYS A 690 -6.84 18.88 -19.42
C CYS A 690 -6.78 17.48 -20.05
N PHE A 691 -7.83 17.12 -20.78
CA PHE A 691 -7.92 15.88 -21.55
C PHE A 691 -8.76 16.08 -22.82
N LEU A 692 -8.74 15.08 -23.71
CA LEU A 692 -9.51 15.12 -24.96
C LEU A 692 -10.58 14.03 -24.98
N THR A 693 -11.67 14.31 -25.68
CA THR A 693 -12.59 13.28 -26.18
C THR A 693 -12.71 13.36 -27.69
N TYR A 694 -13.08 12.26 -28.33
CA TYR A 694 -13.08 12.13 -29.79
C TYR A 694 -14.46 11.76 -30.31
N SER A 695 -14.78 12.25 -31.50
CA SER A 695 -16.02 11.96 -32.22
C SER A 695 -15.81 11.80 -33.71
#